data_AF-A0A1H9DNI3-F1
#
_entry.id   AF-A0A1H9DNI3-F1
#
_cell.length_a   1.000
_cell.length_b   1.000
_cell.length_c   1.000
_cell.angle_alpha   90.00
_cell.angle_beta   90.00
_cell.angle_gamma   90.00
#
_symmetry.space_group_name_H-M   'P 1'
#
loop_
_entity.id
_entity.type
_entity.pdbx_description
1 polymer ?
#
loop_
_entity_poly.entity_id
_entity_poly.type
_entity_poly.pdbx_seq_one_letter_code
_entity_poly.pdbx_strand_id
1 'polypeptide(L)'
;MQHLKMATYNVNGIGTRLPNVLQWLEREQPDIVCLQELKAPDKAFPARELEAAGYGSLHLGQPSWNGVAILARDAEPLLIQKGLPGMEHDTHARYLEAAAHGLVVGCLYLPNGNPQPGPKFDYKLEWFECLIEHAKTLQSSEHPVVLAGDYNVVPTDEDIYNTRSWLKDALLQPESRECYQRLLAQGWLDSLRHIYPDERIYTYWDYFRKHWQTNSGLRIDHLLLNPVLAPRLQDAGVDAWVRGEEHASDHAPTWIRLGATRKKAGKPSSAKSGSAASAPTASKRHKALPRDADATDEPAGTARTKQSATVNGKASALPDSLKPELATLVESAPEGDWRYEIKFDGYRVMARVNNGSVQLFTRNGHDWTHKLPRQAEAIASLGLESAWLDGEMVVANEQGVPDFQALQNAFEVGRSEKIVYYLFDMPFLNGTDLREVALEQRREGLSTLLKHCDDEVLRFSEDFGETPEALLNSACQMQMEGLIGKRAGSPYVSRRSDDWIKLKCKRRQEFVVVGYSDPKGARSKFGALLLGLHDADSGELRYCGKVGTGFNEATLKTIYDQLLPLEIKKAAVVNPPTGFDAKGVHWLDPVLLAEVAFAEITQEGSVRHAVFQGLRNDKPAQSITEERPAAAPCAASATKAKKKTPGKTAPARSDNRKPAPAATSGKIRLTHPERIIDPVSGATKRDLADYYISVSEWLLPQLAQRPVALVRAPEGVTGELFFQKNAEHLSIPGIETMGKAYTGHPVMLINNLEALVGAVQMSAMELHVWNAVAGDLERPDRFILDLDPDPALPWKSMVEATQMTQAVLDELGLKSFLKTSGGKGIHVVVPLTPKADWDTVKAFSHAIVKHMAKLVPDRFSAVSGPKNRIGRIFIDYLRNGLGATTACAYSVRTREGLPVSVPIFPEEIHEIPGADVWNLRNLHQRLEKQAADPWAELNNTRQTITADMRARIGLKK
;
A
#
# COMPACT_ATOMS: atom_id res chain seq x y z
N MET A 1 6.43 -44.92 16.67
CA MET A 1 6.09 -43.66 15.97
C MET A 1 5.89 -43.98 14.52
N GLN A 2 4.79 -43.51 13.94
CA GLN A 2 4.37 -43.79 12.57
C GLN A 2 5.32 -43.10 11.57
N HIS A 3 5.19 -43.43 10.28
CA HIS A 3 5.80 -42.63 9.22
C HIS A 3 5.17 -41.23 9.26
N LEU A 4 5.99 -40.19 9.10
CA LEU A 4 5.53 -38.80 9.15
C LEU A 4 5.96 -38.06 7.89
N LYS A 5 5.09 -37.24 7.32
CA LYS A 5 5.42 -36.26 6.28
C LYS A 5 5.44 -34.86 6.91
N MET A 6 6.50 -34.11 6.69
CA MET A 6 6.59 -32.73 7.16
C MET A 6 6.89 -31.80 6.00
N ALA A 7 6.41 -30.56 6.07
CA ALA A 7 6.65 -29.58 5.03
C ALA A 7 6.90 -28.18 5.59
N THR A 8 7.60 -27.36 4.82
CA THR A 8 7.67 -25.90 5.00
C THR A 8 7.14 -25.21 3.76
N TYR A 9 6.42 -24.11 3.95
CA TYR A 9 5.82 -23.35 2.86
C TYR A 9 5.69 -21.87 3.21
N ASN A 10 6.47 -21.02 2.53
CA ASN A 10 6.22 -19.59 2.52
C ASN A 10 5.00 -19.30 1.63
N VAL A 11 3.91 -18.84 2.26
CA VAL A 11 2.62 -18.61 1.58
C VAL A 11 2.49 -17.21 1.02
N ASN A 12 3.40 -16.27 1.33
CA ASN A 12 3.37 -14.89 0.85
C ASN A 12 2.01 -14.19 1.11
N GLY A 13 1.37 -14.48 2.25
CA GLY A 13 0.04 -14.00 2.65
C GLY A 13 -1.00 -15.10 2.72
N ILE A 14 -1.30 -15.57 3.94
CA ILE A 14 -2.23 -16.68 4.18
C ILE A 14 -3.67 -16.32 3.81
N GLY A 15 -4.11 -15.07 4.03
CA GLY A 15 -5.50 -14.67 3.78
C GLY A 15 -5.91 -14.82 2.32
N THR A 16 -5.09 -14.35 1.38
CA THR A 16 -5.40 -14.41 -0.06
C THR A 16 -5.15 -15.79 -0.67
N ARG A 17 -4.29 -16.61 -0.04
CA ARG A 17 -3.85 -17.92 -0.57
C ARG A 17 -4.34 -19.10 0.26
N LEU A 18 -5.25 -18.87 1.20
CA LEU A 18 -5.90 -19.94 1.97
C LEU A 18 -6.50 -21.02 1.08
N PRO A 19 -7.17 -20.73 -0.05
CA PRO A 19 -7.67 -21.77 -0.95
C PRO A 19 -6.56 -22.68 -1.50
N ASN A 20 -5.43 -22.11 -1.93
CA ASN A 20 -4.28 -22.88 -2.41
C ASN A 20 -3.67 -23.74 -1.29
N VAL A 21 -3.59 -23.21 -0.07
CA VAL A 21 -3.10 -23.95 1.09
C VAL A 21 -4.02 -25.11 1.42
N LEU A 22 -5.33 -24.88 1.50
CA LEU A 22 -6.31 -25.93 1.78
C LEU A 22 -6.31 -27.03 0.71
N GLN A 23 -6.24 -26.66 -0.58
CA GLN A 23 -6.15 -27.62 -1.69
C GLN A 23 -4.88 -28.48 -1.58
N TRP A 24 -3.74 -27.87 -1.24
CA TRP A 24 -2.49 -28.59 -1.05
C TRP A 24 -2.55 -29.51 0.18
N LEU A 25 -3.09 -29.03 1.32
CA LEU A 25 -3.26 -29.84 2.53
C LEU A 25 -4.18 -31.04 2.29
N GLU A 26 -5.29 -30.85 1.59
CA GLU A 26 -6.23 -31.92 1.24
C GLU A 26 -5.57 -33.02 0.40
N ARG A 27 -4.76 -32.62 -0.58
CA ARG A 27 -4.09 -33.54 -1.51
C ARG A 27 -2.87 -34.23 -0.91
N GLU A 28 -1.97 -33.45 -0.30
CA GLU A 28 -0.63 -33.90 0.09
C GLU A 28 -0.54 -34.34 1.55
N GLN A 29 -1.53 -33.95 2.37
CA GLN A 29 -1.76 -34.33 3.76
C GLN A 29 -0.48 -34.48 4.61
N PRO A 30 0.39 -33.46 4.67
CA PRO A 30 1.53 -33.47 5.59
C PRO A 30 1.04 -33.57 7.04
N ASP A 31 1.78 -34.29 7.90
CA ASP A 31 1.47 -34.40 9.33
C ASP A 31 1.84 -33.14 10.11
N ILE A 32 2.88 -32.43 9.66
CA ILE A 32 3.32 -31.15 10.24
C ILE A 32 3.65 -30.17 9.11
N VAL A 33 3.22 -28.91 9.25
CA VAL A 33 3.53 -27.85 8.30
C VAL A 33 4.06 -26.61 9.01
N CYS A 34 5.18 -26.10 8.54
CA CYS A 34 5.70 -24.78 8.89
C CYS A 34 5.27 -23.78 7.82
N LEU A 35 4.42 -22.81 8.14
CA LEU A 35 4.04 -21.72 7.25
C LEU A 35 4.85 -20.45 7.56
N GLN A 36 5.28 -19.74 6.52
CA GLN A 36 5.99 -18.46 6.63
C GLN A 36 5.29 -17.34 5.85
N GLU A 37 5.65 -16.10 6.20
CA GLU A 37 5.14 -14.88 5.57
C GLU A 37 3.61 -14.81 5.57
N LEU A 38 3.00 -15.03 6.75
CA LEU A 38 1.54 -15.09 6.89
C LEU A 38 0.84 -13.79 6.47
N LYS A 39 1.44 -12.61 6.72
CA LYS A 39 0.82 -11.28 6.48
C LYS A 39 -0.60 -11.18 7.08
N ALA A 40 -0.77 -11.77 8.26
CA ALA A 40 -2.00 -11.77 9.01
C ALA A 40 -1.66 -11.69 10.51
N PRO A 41 -2.26 -10.77 11.28
CA PRO A 41 -2.17 -10.80 12.74
C PRO A 41 -2.85 -12.06 13.31
N ASP A 42 -2.52 -12.45 14.55
CA ASP A 42 -3.06 -13.66 15.20
C ASP A 42 -4.59 -13.79 15.12
N LYS A 43 -5.31 -12.67 15.22
CA LYS A 43 -6.79 -12.63 15.17
C LYS A 43 -7.36 -12.88 13.77
N ALA A 44 -6.59 -12.62 12.71
CA ALA A 44 -6.99 -12.82 11.32
C ALA A 44 -6.42 -14.11 10.72
N PHE A 45 -5.66 -14.89 11.50
CA PHE A 45 -5.17 -16.19 11.06
C PHE A 45 -6.35 -17.17 10.94
N PRO A 46 -6.49 -17.89 9.82
CA PRO A 46 -7.65 -18.75 9.55
C PRO A 46 -7.56 -20.10 10.27
N ALA A 47 -7.45 -20.07 11.60
CA ALA A 47 -7.33 -21.27 12.43
C ALA A 47 -8.54 -22.19 12.26
N ARG A 48 -9.76 -21.64 12.16
CA ARG A 48 -11.00 -22.43 12.04
C ARG A 48 -11.07 -23.21 10.73
N GLU A 49 -10.65 -22.61 9.63
CA GLU A 49 -10.63 -23.24 8.32
C GLU A 49 -9.58 -24.35 8.26
N LEU A 50 -8.44 -24.16 8.92
CA LEU A 50 -7.39 -25.18 9.05
C LEU A 50 -7.81 -26.31 9.98
N GLU A 51 -8.46 -26.00 11.11
CA GLU A 51 -9.06 -26.98 12.01
C GLU A 51 -10.13 -27.80 11.28
N ALA A 52 -10.96 -27.17 10.46
CA ALA A 52 -11.94 -27.86 9.62
C ALA A 52 -11.29 -28.79 8.57
N ALA A 53 -10.07 -28.49 8.14
CA ALA A 53 -9.24 -29.35 7.30
C ALA A 53 -8.49 -30.45 8.09
N GLY A 54 -8.68 -30.53 9.41
CA GLY A 54 -8.06 -31.52 10.28
C GLY A 54 -6.70 -31.11 10.86
N TYR A 55 -6.37 -29.81 10.87
CA TYR A 55 -5.09 -29.30 11.36
C TYR A 55 -5.27 -28.41 12.59
N GLY A 56 -4.70 -28.83 13.72
CA GLY A 56 -4.44 -27.93 14.85
C GLY A 56 -3.33 -26.96 14.50
N SER A 57 -3.34 -25.76 15.07
CA SER A 57 -2.44 -24.69 14.66
C SER A 57 -1.91 -23.87 15.83
N LEU A 58 -0.63 -23.53 15.74
CA LEU A 58 0.02 -22.56 16.60
C LEU A 58 0.68 -21.52 15.71
N HIS A 59 0.38 -20.26 15.93
CA HIS A 59 0.84 -19.18 15.08
C HIS A 59 1.35 -18.00 15.89
N LEU A 60 2.23 -17.25 15.23
CA LEU A 60 2.68 -15.94 15.62
C LEU A 60 2.56 -15.06 14.37
N GLY A 61 1.45 -14.34 14.29
CA GLY A 61 1.04 -13.55 13.14
C GLY A 61 1.45 -12.08 13.27
N GLN A 62 1.71 -11.46 12.12
CA GLN A 62 1.97 -10.03 12.01
C GLN A 62 1.30 -9.49 10.73
N PRO A 63 0.72 -8.26 10.74
CA PRO A 63 -0.07 -7.75 9.62
C PRO A 63 0.66 -7.65 8.28
N SER A 64 1.97 -7.38 8.31
CA SER A 64 2.75 -7.18 7.08
C SER A 64 4.09 -7.90 7.15
N TRP A 65 4.52 -8.39 5.98
CA TRP A 65 5.83 -8.98 5.66
C TRP A 65 6.29 -10.20 6.47
N ASN A 66 5.74 -10.49 7.64
CA ASN A 66 6.19 -11.54 8.55
C ASN A 66 5.03 -12.45 8.97
N GLY A 67 5.30 -13.31 9.94
CA GLY A 67 4.37 -14.26 10.52
C GLY A 67 4.83 -15.68 10.24
N VAL A 68 4.71 -16.53 11.25
CA VAL A 68 5.04 -17.96 11.19
C VAL A 68 3.94 -18.78 11.86
N ALA A 69 3.66 -19.97 11.33
CA ALA A 69 2.73 -20.91 11.95
C ALA A 69 3.24 -22.34 11.84
N ILE A 70 2.91 -23.15 12.84
CA ILE A 70 3.10 -24.60 12.85
C ILE A 70 1.71 -25.22 12.86
N LEU A 71 1.42 -26.04 11.86
CA LEU A 71 0.21 -26.85 11.78
C LEU A 71 0.55 -28.29 12.11
N ALA A 72 -0.34 -28.99 12.80
CA ALA A 72 -0.22 -30.42 13.05
C ALA A 72 -1.55 -31.11 12.70
N ARG A 73 -1.47 -32.14 11.84
CA ARG A 73 -2.64 -32.92 11.45
C ARG A 73 -3.13 -33.75 12.64
N ASP A 74 -4.43 -33.74 12.90
CA ASP A 74 -5.11 -34.48 13.96
C ASP A 74 -4.51 -34.28 15.37
N ALA A 75 -3.83 -33.15 15.61
CA ALA A 75 -3.19 -32.83 16.87
C ALA A 75 -3.02 -31.31 17.03
N GLU A 76 -3.02 -30.83 18.28
CA GLU A 76 -2.63 -29.45 18.58
C GLU A 76 -1.11 -29.37 18.83
N PRO A 77 -0.38 -28.53 18.10
CA PRO A 77 1.04 -28.30 18.36
C PRO A 77 1.22 -27.59 19.72
N LEU A 78 2.13 -28.11 20.54
CA LEU A 78 2.38 -27.59 21.89
C LEU A 78 3.50 -26.56 21.85
N LEU A 79 3.18 -25.30 22.18
CA LEU A 79 4.15 -24.21 22.21
C LEU A 79 5.35 -24.53 23.13
N ILE A 80 6.56 -24.34 22.60
CA ILE A 80 7.81 -24.38 23.36
C ILE A 80 8.38 -22.97 23.51
N GLN A 81 8.51 -22.24 22.40
CA GLN A 81 9.15 -20.92 22.35
C GLN A 81 8.44 -20.02 21.34
N LYS A 82 8.21 -18.75 21.72
CA LYS A 82 7.78 -17.68 20.80
C LYS A 82 8.90 -16.67 20.65
N GLY A 83 9.24 -16.30 19.42
CA GLY A 83 10.36 -15.40 19.14
C GLY A 83 11.71 -16.10 19.33
N LEU A 84 12.74 -15.57 18.66
CA LEU A 84 14.06 -16.16 18.68
C LEU A 84 14.82 -15.76 19.96
N PRO A 85 15.37 -16.71 20.74
CA PRO A 85 16.20 -16.37 21.90
C PRO A 85 17.40 -15.49 21.54
N GLY A 86 17.67 -14.46 22.35
CA GLY A 86 18.65 -13.40 22.06
C GLY A 86 18.10 -12.23 21.25
N MET A 87 16.87 -12.33 20.74
CA MET A 87 16.16 -11.28 20.02
C MET A 87 14.86 -10.88 20.75
N GLU A 88 14.86 -10.84 22.08
CA GLU A 88 13.66 -10.56 22.89
C GLU A 88 13.07 -9.16 22.65
N HIS A 89 13.88 -8.25 22.12
CA HIS A 89 13.50 -6.89 21.75
C HIS A 89 12.96 -6.79 20.32
N ASP A 90 13.09 -7.85 19.51
CA ASP A 90 12.63 -7.89 18.12
C ASP A 90 11.10 -8.04 18.09
N THR A 91 10.43 -7.08 17.48
CA THR A 91 8.97 -7.10 17.32
C THR A 91 8.52 -7.94 16.13
N HIS A 92 9.45 -8.45 15.31
CA HIS A 92 9.10 -9.22 14.12
C HIS A 92 8.75 -10.69 14.44
N ALA A 93 7.57 -11.11 14.00
CA ALA A 93 7.07 -12.48 14.11
C ALA A 93 7.79 -13.43 13.13
N ARG A 94 9.02 -13.82 13.44
CA ARG A 94 9.89 -14.61 12.54
C ARG A 94 10.24 -16.00 13.02
N TYR A 95 9.92 -16.35 14.26
CA TYR A 95 10.34 -17.61 14.86
C TYR A 95 9.32 -18.16 15.85
N LEU A 96 9.02 -19.45 15.72
CA LEU A 96 8.09 -20.17 16.57
C LEU A 96 8.57 -21.61 16.74
N GLU A 97 8.54 -22.12 17.96
CA GLU A 97 8.85 -23.52 18.23
C GLU A 97 7.70 -24.23 18.91
N ALA A 98 7.45 -25.47 18.49
CA ALA A 98 6.44 -26.32 19.09
C ALA A 98 6.86 -27.80 19.09
N ALA A 99 6.29 -28.56 20.02
CA ALA A 99 6.28 -30.01 19.95
C ALA A 99 5.04 -30.49 19.18
N ALA A 100 5.25 -31.28 18.13
CA ALA A 100 4.19 -31.91 17.34
C ALA A 100 4.60 -33.32 16.92
N HIS A 101 3.68 -34.30 17.03
CA HIS A 101 3.91 -35.71 16.67
C HIS A 101 5.22 -36.32 17.25
N GLY A 102 5.65 -35.86 18.43
CA GLY A 102 6.86 -36.32 19.11
C GLY A 102 8.17 -35.73 18.57
N LEU A 103 8.10 -34.66 17.78
CA LEU A 103 9.25 -33.87 17.30
C LEU A 103 9.20 -32.47 17.88
N VAL A 104 10.37 -31.88 18.07
CA VAL A 104 10.51 -30.43 18.28
C VAL A 104 10.68 -29.78 16.91
N VAL A 105 9.87 -28.77 16.63
CA VAL A 105 9.79 -28.12 15.32
C VAL A 105 10.05 -26.64 15.51
N GLY A 106 11.14 -26.13 14.95
CA GLY A 106 11.40 -24.70 14.86
C GLY A 106 11.01 -24.19 13.48
N CYS A 107 9.93 -23.40 13.42
CA CYS A 107 9.47 -22.71 12.22
C CYS A 107 10.11 -21.32 12.16
N LEU A 108 10.79 -21.01 11.06
CA LEU A 108 11.51 -19.74 10.93
C LEU A 108 11.27 -19.02 9.60
N TYR A 109 11.35 -17.70 9.65
CA TYR A 109 11.33 -16.82 8.50
C TYR A 109 12.45 -15.79 8.61
N LEU A 110 13.62 -16.14 8.06
CA LEU A 110 14.85 -15.36 8.18
C LEU A 110 14.72 -14.05 7.40
N PRO A 111 15.18 -12.90 7.91
CA PRO A 111 15.10 -11.63 7.21
C PRO A 111 15.73 -11.64 5.80
N ASN A 112 15.05 -11.04 4.81
CA ASN A 112 15.56 -10.97 3.43
C ASN A 112 16.90 -10.21 3.31
N GLY A 113 16.99 -9.04 3.97
CA GLY A 113 18.21 -8.24 4.09
C GLY A 113 18.48 -7.22 2.98
N ASN A 114 17.64 -7.12 1.94
CA ASN A 114 17.82 -6.10 0.89
C ASN A 114 17.31 -4.70 1.31
N PRO A 115 17.98 -3.60 0.87
CA PRO A 115 19.20 -3.57 0.06
C PRO A 115 20.47 -3.86 0.87
N GLN A 116 21.52 -4.36 0.19
CA GLN A 116 22.87 -4.57 0.72
C GLN A 116 23.89 -3.65 0.01
N PRO A 117 24.83 -2.98 0.72
CA PRO A 117 24.92 -2.82 2.17
C PRO A 117 23.81 -1.95 2.77
N GLY A 118 23.50 -2.16 4.05
CA GLY A 118 22.64 -1.26 4.82
C GLY A 118 22.01 -1.89 6.07
N PRO A 119 21.25 -1.09 6.85
CA PRO A 119 20.72 -1.51 8.15
C PRO A 119 19.85 -2.77 8.12
N LYS A 120 19.19 -3.05 6.98
CA LYS A 120 18.38 -4.27 6.80
C LYS A 120 19.23 -5.53 6.69
N PHE A 121 20.42 -5.43 6.08
CA PHE A 121 21.34 -6.55 6.02
C PHE A 121 22.08 -6.74 7.33
N ASP A 122 22.43 -5.66 8.03
CA ASP A 122 23.01 -5.73 9.37
C ASP A 122 22.05 -6.47 10.32
N TYR A 123 20.76 -6.11 10.31
CA TYR A 123 19.71 -6.82 11.05
C TYR A 123 19.58 -8.29 10.64
N LYS A 124 19.69 -8.60 9.33
CA LYS A 124 19.67 -9.99 8.86
C LYS A 124 20.82 -10.80 9.48
N LEU A 125 22.03 -10.27 9.46
CA LEU A 125 23.20 -10.95 10.01
C LEU A 125 23.08 -11.13 11.52
N GLU A 126 22.68 -10.09 12.25
CA GLU A 126 22.44 -10.16 13.71
C GLU A 126 21.41 -11.24 14.07
N TRP A 127 20.26 -11.24 13.39
CA TRP A 127 19.22 -12.24 13.59
C TRP A 127 19.75 -13.66 13.31
N PHE A 128 20.58 -13.82 12.27
CA PHE A 128 21.17 -15.10 11.92
C PHE A 128 22.20 -15.58 12.96
N GLU A 129 22.98 -14.68 13.57
CA GLU A 129 23.88 -15.05 14.67
C GLU A 129 23.10 -15.58 15.88
N CYS A 130 22.01 -14.93 16.26
CA CYS A 130 21.13 -15.42 17.32
C CYS A 130 20.55 -16.80 16.97
N LEU A 131 20.19 -17.03 15.70
CA LEU A 131 19.73 -18.34 15.24
C LEU A 131 20.83 -19.39 15.36
N ILE A 132 22.07 -19.07 14.99
CA ILE A 132 23.21 -19.98 15.08
C ILE A 132 23.45 -20.38 16.53
N GLU A 133 23.42 -19.45 17.49
CA GLU A 133 23.60 -19.76 18.91
C GLU A 133 22.46 -20.62 19.45
N HIS A 134 21.22 -20.26 19.16
CA HIS A 134 20.06 -21.03 19.61
C HIS A 134 20.02 -22.44 18.99
N ALA A 135 20.33 -22.54 17.69
CA ALA A 135 20.36 -23.81 16.99
C ALA A 135 21.37 -24.82 17.57
N LYS A 136 22.46 -24.39 18.22
CA LYS A 136 23.37 -25.31 18.92
C LYS A 136 22.68 -26.05 20.06
N THR A 137 21.78 -25.37 20.77
CA THR A 137 21.02 -25.96 21.88
C THR A 137 20.05 -27.03 21.37
N LEU A 138 19.41 -26.75 20.23
CA LEU A 138 18.49 -27.67 19.57
C LEU A 138 19.21 -28.84 18.89
N GLN A 139 20.38 -28.58 18.29
CA GLN A 139 21.20 -29.59 17.63
C GLN A 139 21.69 -30.65 18.63
N SER A 140 22.11 -30.21 19.81
CA SER A 140 22.63 -31.07 20.88
C SER A 140 21.55 -31.77 21.71
N SER A 141 20.28 -31.44 21.46
CA SER A 141 19.14 -32.06 22.13
C SER A 141 19.04 -33.57 21.83
N GLU A 142 18.69 -34.35 22.86
CA GLU A 142 18.38 -35.78 22.71
C GLU A 142 17.02 -36.04 22.04
N HIS A 143 16.20 -34.99 21.88
CA HIS A 143 14.94 -35.06 21.17
C HIS A 143 15.15 -34.94 19.65
N PRO A 144 14.29 -35.57 18.82
CA PRO A 144 14.33 -35.34 17.38
C PRO A 144 13.86 -33.91 17.08
N VAL A 145 14.73 -33.12 16.44
CA VAL A 145 14.48 -31.71 16.14
C VAL A 145 14.62 -31.44 14.65
N VAL A 146 13.75 -30.60 14.12
CA VAL A 146 13.85 -30.01 12.79
C VAL A 146 13.73 -28.50 12.84
N LEU A 147 14.61 -27.81 12.10
CA LEU A 147 14.46 -26.39 11.78
C LEU A 147 13.98 -26.28 10.34
N ALA A 148 12.80 -25.69 10.15
CA ALA A 148 12.12 -25.64 8.86
C ALA A 148 11.65 -24.21 8.57
N GLY A 149 11.89 -23.72 7.37
CA GLY A 149 11.49 -22.37 7.01
C GLY A 149 12.11 -21.85 5.73
N ASP A 150 11.79 -20.59 5.45
CA ASP A 150 12.46 -19.77 4.43
C ASP A 150 13.65 -19.05 5.09
N TYR A 151 14.85 -19.45 4.67
CA TYR A 151 16.10 -18.93 5.20
C TYR A 151 16.56 -17.67 4.47
N ASN A 152 15.92 -17.25 3.38
CA ASN A 152 16.37 -16.11 2.57
C ASN A 152 17.90 -16.13 2.31
N VAL A 153 18.46 -17.32 2.06
CA VAL A 153 19.87 -17.52 1.73
C VAL A 153 19.97 -18.61 0.67
N VAL A 154 20.76 -18.33 -0.35
CA VAL A 154 21.12 -19.29 -1.40
C VAL A 154 22.47 -19.91 -1.01
N PRO A 155 22.51 -21.18 -0.53
CA PRO A 155 23.71 -21.71 0.12
C PRO A 155 24.94 -21.81 -0.81
N THR A 156 24.73 -22.22 -2.05
CA THR A 156 25.78 -22.41 -3.06
C THR A 156 25.33 -21.97 -4.45
N ASP A 157 26.24 -21.96 -5.43
CA ASP A 157 25.89 -21.61 -6.81
C ASP A 157 25.06 -22.69 -7.53
N GLU A 158 24.98 -23.92 -6.99
CA GLU A 158 24.06 -24.96 -7.48
C GLU A 158 22.61 -24.71 -7.04
N ASP A 159 22.40 -23.80 -6.09
CA ASP A 159 21.11 -23.47 -5.52
C ASP A 159 20.41 -22.30 -6.24
N ILE A 160 20.96 -21.88 -7.40
CA ILE A 160 20.43 -20.79 -8.21
C ILE A 160 20.65 -21.04 -9.70
N TYR A 161 19.66 -20.67 -10.53
CA TYR A 161 19.77 -20.82 -11.99
C TYR A 161 20.88 -19.95 -12.62
N ASN A 162 21.07 -18.72 -12.13
CA ASN A 162 22.07 -17.78 -12.61
C ASN A 162 22.49 -16.76 -11.53
N THR A 163 23.67 -17.00 -10.96
CA THR A 163 24.29 -16.17 -9.91
C THR A 163 24.49 -14.72 -10.33
N ARG A 164 24.85 -14.46 -11.60
CA ARG A 164 25.19 -13.11 -12.08
C ARG A 164 24.04 -12.11 -11.98
N SER A 165 22.79 -12.59 -11.95
CA SER A 165 21.62 -11.71 -11.80
C SER A 165 21.42 -11.19 -10.38
N TRP A 166 21.96 -11.91 -9.40
CA TRP A 166 21.66 -11.78 -7.99
C TRP A 166 22.90 -11.39 -7.16
N LEU A 167 24.00 -11.01 -7.81
CA LEU A 167 25.25 -10.64 -7.13
C LEU A 167 25.11 -9.48 -6.13
N LYS A 168 24.12 -8.60 -6.32
CA LYS A 168 23.82 -7.49 -5.41
C LYS A 168 22.73 -7.83 -4.39
N ASP A 169 22.16 -9.03 -4.47
CA ASP A 169 21.09 -9.45 -3.59
C ASP A 169 21.66 -9.99 -2.28
N ALA A 170 21.07 -9.58 -1.16
CA ALA A 170 21.40 -10.04 0.18
C ALA A 170 21.42 -11.58 0.32
N LEU A 171 20.66 -12.32 -0.47
CA LEU A 171 20.58 -13.78 -0.43
C LEU A 171 21.88 -14.49 -0.85
N LEU A 172 22.70 -13.84 -1.69
CA LEU A 172 23.94 -14.42 -2.25
C LEU A 172 25.22 -13.86 -1.64
N GLN A 173 25.09 -12.90 -0.71
CA GLN A 173 26.26 -12.23 -0.14
C GLN A 173 27.12 -13.22 0.64
N PRO A 174 28.47 -13.10 0.56
CA PRO A 174 29.39 -14.00 1.25
C PRO A 174 29.05 -14.18 2.73
N GLU A 175 28.70 -13.10 3.43
CA GLU A 175 28.39 -13.08 4.86
C GLU A 175 27.13 -13.90 5.18
N SER A 176 26.08 -13.79 4.37
CA SER A 176 24.86 -14.60 4.53
C SER A 176 25.12 -16.09 4.28
N ARG A 177 25.93 -16.41 3.24
CA ARG A 177 26.34 -17.79 2.94
C ARG A 177 27.20 -18.36 4.05
N GLU A 178 28.13 -17.58 4.60
CA GLU A 178 29.00 -17.98 5.70
C GLU A 178 28.21 -18.32 6.97
N CYS A 179 27.20 -17.50 7.31
CA CYS A 179 26.29 -17.81 8.43
C CYS A 179 25.60 -19.17 8.24
N TYR A 180 25.06 -19.42 7.05
CA TYR A 180 24.41 -20.70 6.75
C TYR A 180 25.39 -21.89 6.82
N GLN A 181 26.62 -21.73 6.30
CA GLN A 181 27.64 -22.78 6.40
C GLN A 181 28.07 -23.04 7.85
N ARG A 182 28.18 -22.00 8.69
CA ARG A 182 28.44 -22.16 10.13
C ARG A 182 27.31 -22.87 10.85
N LEU A 183 26.06 -22.62 10.47
CA LEU A 183 24.91 -23.36 10.99
C LEU A 183 25.04 -24.86 10.64
N LEU A 184 25.29 -25.21 9.38
CA LEU A 184 25.48 -26.60 8.96
C LEU A 184 26.69 -27.28 9.64
N ALA A 185 27.77 -26.53 9.87
CA ALA A 185 28.97 -27.03 10.52
C ALA A 185 28.73 -27.51 11.97
N GLN A 186 27.60 -27.14 12.59
CA GLN A 186 27.19 -27.70 13.88
C GLN A 186 26.76 -29.19 13.77
N GLY A 187 26.57 -29.72 12.57
CA GLY A 187 26.13 -31.10 12.33
C GLY A 187 24.64 -31.23 12.01
N TRP A 188 24.00 -30.16 11.53
CA TRP A 188 22.65 -30.23 10.96
C TRP A 188 22.68 -30.89 9.57
N LEU A 189 21.74 -31.78 9.29
CA LEU A 189 21.58 -32.39 7.97
C LEU A 189 20.58 -31.58 7.12
N ASP A 190 21.03 -31.00 6.01
CA ASP A 190 20.17 -30.39 4.98
C ASP A 190 19.50 -31.50 4.16
N SER A 191 18.20 -31.70 4.39
CA SER A 191 17.45 -32.84 3.85
C SER A 191 17.41 -32.89 2.32
N LEU A 192 17.13 -31.76 1.65
CA LEU A 192 17.08 -31.72 0.19
C LEU A 192 18.44 -32.01 -0.43
N ARG A 193 19.50 -31.34 0.06
CA ARG A 193 20.86 -31.54 -0.49
C ARG A 193 21.41 -32.93 -0.16
N HIS A 194 20.98 -33.56 0.94
CA HIS A 194 21.35 -34.92 1.26
C HIS A 194 20.74 -35.95 0.30
N ILE A 195 19.45 -35.79 -0.06
CA ILE A 195 18.77 -36.69 -1.00
C ILE A 195 19.22 -36.42 -2.45
N TYR A 196 19.45 -35.16 -2.79
CA TYR A 196 19.82 -34.72 -4.14
C TYR A 196 21.15 -33.95 -4.11
N PRO A 197 22.30 -34.64 -3.96
CA PRO A 197 23.60 -34.01 -3.81
C PRO A 197 24.02 -33.20 -5.04
N ASP A 198 23.70 -33.68 -6.24
CA ASP A 198 24.17 -33.12 -7.51
C ASP A 198 23.06 -32.49 -8.36
N GLU A 199 21.80 -32.57 -7.93
CA GLU A 199 20.68 -32.01 -8.69
C GLU A 199 20.41 -30.55 -8.31
N ARG A 200 19.93 -29.79 -9.30
CA ARG A 200 19.45 -28.42 -9.10
C ARG A 200 17.97 -28.44 -8.78
N ILE A 201 17.67 -28.23 -7.51
CA ILE A 201 16.30 -28.16 -6.99
C ILE A 201 16.06 -26.74 -6.53
N TYR A 202 14.91 -26.20 -6.91
CA TYR A 202 14.48 -24.87 -6.52
C TYR A 202 13.21 -24.96 -5.69
N THR A 203 13.04 -24.01 -4.78
CA THR A 203 11.88 -23.86 -3.91
C THR A 203 11.17 -22.53 -4.14
N TYR A 204 11.82 -21.59 -4.85
CA TYR A 204 11.36 -20.24 -5.13
C TYR A 204 11.53 -19.86 -6.61
N TRP A 205 10.52 -19.18 -7.18
CA TRP A 205 10.54 -18.61 -8.54
C TRP A 205 9.80 -17.27 -8.57
N ASP A 206 10.55 -16.21 -8.85
CA ASP A 206 9.97 -14.87 -9.02
C ASP A 206 8.96 -14.81 -10.20
N TYR A 207 8.06 -13.83 -10.15
CA TYR A 207 7.00 -13.66 -11.16
C TYR A 207 7.50 -13.10 -12.50
N PHE A 208 8.77 -12.69 -12.60
CA PHE A 208 9.29 -12.02 -13.77
C PHE A 208 9.80 -13.02 -14.81
N ARG A 209 9.90 -12.55 -16.07
CA ARG A 209 10.65 -13.20 -17.16
C ARG A 209 10.33 -14.68 -17.42
N LYS A 210 9.14 -15.13 -17.01
CA LYS A 210 8.72 -16.53 -17.11
C LYS A 210 9.65 -17.50 -16.36
N HIS A 211 10.24 -17.06 -15.24
CA HIS A 211 11.19 -17.87 -14.47
C HIS A 211 10.59 -19.18 -13.96
N TRP A 212 9.30 -19.21 -13.66
CA TRP A 212 8.59 -20.46 -13.41
C TRP A 212 8.63 -21.40 -14.63
N GLN A 213 8.26 -20.92 -15.82
CA GLN A 213 8.18 -21.73 -17.04
C GLN A 213 9.57 -22.17 -17.54
N THR A 214 10.63 -21.41 -17.26
CA THR A 214 12.02 -21.79 -17.59
C THR A 214 12.75 -22.51 -16.46
N ASN A 215 12.03 -22.86 -15.38
CA ASN A 215 12.57 -23.44 -14.15
C ASN A 215 13.83 -22.70 -13.64
N SER A 216 13.77 -21.38 -13.64
CA SER A 216 14.86 -20.48 -13.25
C SER A 216 14.65 -19.97 -11.83
N GLY A 217 14.92 -20.82 -10.84
CA GLY A 217 14.58 -20.55 -9.43
C GLY A 217 15.77 -20.43 -8.48
N LEU A 218 15.43 -20.34 -7.19
CA LEU A 218 16.34 -20.36 -6.05
C LEU A 218 15.94 -21.48 -5.07
N ARG A 219 16.91 -22.06 -4.36
CA ARG A 219 16.67 -22.90 -3.18
C ARG A 219 16.95 -22.10 -1.92
N ILE A 220 15.88 -21.70 -1.24
CA ILE A 220 15.94 -20.86 -0.03
C ILE A 220 15.05 -21.40 1.11
N ASP A 221 14.19 -22.37 0.81
CA ASP A 221 13.38 -23.08 1.81
C ASP A 221 14.10 -24.38 2.20
N HIS A 222 14.35 -24.57 3.49
CA HIS A 222 15.14 -25.69 4.00
C HIS A 222 14.47 -26.38 5.18
N LEU A 223 14.69 -27.70 5.29
CA LEU A 223 14.41 -28.49 6.49
C LEU A 223 15.71 -29.13 6.96
N LEU A 224 16.24 -28.63 8.08
CA LEU A 224 17.49 -29.07 8.70
C LEU A 224 17.17 -30.03 9.85
N LEU A 225 17.79 -31.21 9.85
CA LEU A 225 17.55 -32.27 10.83
C LEU A 225 18.71 -32.40 11.80
N ASN A 226 18.42 -32.51 13.10
CA ASN A 226 19.45 -32.81 14.08
C ASN A 226 19.92 -34.28 13.97
N PRO A 227 21.04 -34.67 14.59
CA PRO A 227 21.59 -36.03 14.47
C PRO A 227 20.64 -37.14 14.96
N VAL A 228 19.71 -36.83 15.85
CA VAL A 228 18.69 -37.79 16.34
C VAL A 228 17.63 -38.07 15.29
N LEU A 229 17.21 -37.04 14.55
CA LEU A 229 16.16 -37.15 13.52
C LEU A 229 16.70 -37.57 12.16
N ALA A 230 17.92 -37.15 11.80
CA ALA A 230 18.56 -37.42 10.51
C ALA A 230 18.48 -38.89 10.04
N PRO A 231 18.74 -39.92 10.88
CA PRO A 231 18.65 -41.33 10.46
C PRO A 231 17.23 -41.80 10.09
N ARG A 232 16.20 -40.99 10.38
CA ARG A 232 14.81 -41.27 10.03
C ARG A 232 14.44 -40.70 8.66
N LEU A 233 15.26 -39.84 8.05
CA LEU A 233 14.99 -39.30 6.72
C LEU A 233 14.90 -40.44 5.69
N GLN A 234 13.78 -40.53 4.99
CA GLN A 234 13.55 -41.53 3.94
C GLN A 234 13.53 -40.89 2.56
N ASP A 235 12.94 -39.70 2.46
CA ASP A 235 12.71 -39.02 1.20
C ASP A 235 12.55 -37.51 1.44
N ALA A 236 12.79 -36.72 0.40
CA ALA A 236 12.59 -35.27 0.40
C ALA A 236 12.17 -34.80 -1.00
N GLY A 237 11.50 -33.65 -1.08
CA GLY A 237 11.06 -33.12 -2.36
C GLY A 237 10.43 -31.74 -2.27
N VAL A 238 9.99 -31.25 -3.42
CA VAL A 238 9.29 -29.98 -3.58
C VAL A 238 8.01 -30.23 -4.37
N ASP A 239 6.88 -29.82 -3.81
CA ASP A 239 5.57 -29.89 -4.47
C ASP A 239 5.43 -28.72 -5.47
N ALA A 240 6.33 -28.68 -6.46
CA ALA A 240 6.45 -27.57 -7.41
C ALA A 240 5.16 -27.33 -8.20
N TRP A 241 4.28 -28.33 -8.35
CA TRP A 241 2.98 -28.17 -9.00
C TRP A 241 2.14 -27.06 -8.34
N VAL A 242 2.27 -26.83 -7.03
CA VAL A 242 1.55 -25.77 -6.30
C VAL A 242 1.91 -24.39 -6.85
N ARG A 243 3.17 -24.18 -7.26
CA ARG A 243 3.63 -22.93 -7.89
C ARG A 243 2.99 -22.68 -9.26
N GLY A 244 2.51 -23.73 -9.92
CA GLY A 244 1.84 -23.66 -11.22
C GLY A 244 0.37 -23.25 -11.16
N GLU A 245 -0.23 -23.20 -9.97
CA GLU A 245 -1.64 -22.84 -9.78
C GLU A 245 -1.89 -21.33 -9.92
N GLU A 246 -3.14 -20.96 -10.18
CA GLU A 246 -3.55 -19.56 -10.22
C GLU A 246 -3.40 -18.92 -8.82
N HIS A 247 -2.90 -17.68 -8.78
CA HIS A 247 -2.64 -16.93 -7.54
C HIS A 247 -1.68 -17.61 -6.53
N ALA A 248 -0.91 -18.61 -6.96
CA ALA A 248 0.06 -19.30 -6.11
C ALA A 248 1.11 -18.38 -5.48
N SER A 249 1.73 -18.83 -4.39
CA SER A 249 2.95 -18.21 -3.85
C SER A 249 4.10 -18.28 -4.86
N ASP A 250 5.09 -17.41 -4.76
CA ASP A 250 6.36 -17.53 -5.47
C ASP A 250 7.24 -18.65 -4.92
N HIS A 251 6.90 -19.21 -3.76
CA HIS A 251 7.47 -20.43 -3.21
C HIS A 251 6.62 -21.66 -3.53
N ALA A 252 7.23 -22.84 -3.47
CA ALA A 252 6.55 -24.12 -3.46
C ALA A 252 6.79 -24.87 -2.14
N PRO A 253 5.82 -25.65 -1.64
CA PRO A 253 6.01 -26.43 -0.42
C PRO A 253 7.18 -27.42 -0.56
N THR A 254 8.10 -27.36 0.40
CA THR A 254 9.25 -28.25 0.48
C THR A 254 9.02 -29.25 1.59
N TRP A 255 9.20 -30.55 1.34
CA TRP A 255 8.80 -31.60 2.27
C TRP A 255 9.83 -32.69 2.47
N ILE A 256 9.69 -33.40 3.59
CA ILE A 256 10.44 -34.61 3.93
C ILE A 256 9.49 -35.72 4.38
N ARG A 257 9.90 -36.98 4.17
CA ARG A 257 9.26 -38.16 4.77
C ARG A 257 10.21 -38.81 5.77
N LEU A 258 9.69 -39.08 6.95
CA LEU A 258 10.40 -39.65 8.08
C LEU A 258 9.87 -41.05 8.38
N GLY A 259 10.80 -41.99 8.55
CA GLY A 259 10.51 -43.38 8.92
C GLY A 259 10.19 -43.55 10.40
N ALA A 260 9.63 -44.73 10.70
CA ALA A 260 9.40 -45.17 12.07
C ALA A 260 10.72 -45.34 12.85
N THR A 261 10.69 -45.06 14.14
CA THR A 261 11.82 -45.28 15.05
C THR A 261 12.16 -46.78 15.11
N ARG A 262 13.35 -47.18 14.64
CA ARG A 262 13.86 -48.53 14.90
C ARG A 262 14.08 -48.67 16.40
N LYS A 263 13.25 -49.48 17.09
CA LYS A 263 13.60 -49.98 18.42
C LYS A 263 14.94 -50.69 18.28
N LYS A 264 15.98 -50.22 18.96
CA LYS A 264 17.20 -51.02 19.18
C LYS A 264 16.75 -52.36 19.74
N ALA A 265 16.95 -53.43 18.98
CA ALA A 265 16.78 -54.79 19.47
C ALA A 265 17.68 -54.94 20.71
N GLY A 266 17.06 -55.11 21.88
CA GLY A 266 17.79 -55.40 23.10
C GLY A 266 18.60 -56.67 22.90
N LYS A 267 19.90 -56.61 23.20
CA LYS A 267 20.71 -57.81 23.41
C LYS A 267 20.03 -58.66 24.50
N PRO A 268 19.90 -59.99 24.33
CA PRO A 268 19.33 -60.82 25.37
C PRO A 268 20.28 -60.84 26.57
N SER A 269 19.75 -60.39 27.72
CA SER A 269 20.37 -60.59 29.02
C SER A 269 20.36 -62.08 29.34
N SER A 270 21.54 -62.66 29.49
CA SER A 270 21.76 -64.02 29.96
C SER A 270 21.32 -64.14 31.43
N ALA A 271 20.37 -65.02 31.69
CA ALA A 271 20.01 -65.46 33.03
C ALA A 271 21.20 -66.14 33.71
N LYS A 272 21.54 -65.70 34.93
CA LYS A 272 22.04 -66.58 36.00
C LYS A 272 21.45 -66.18 37.36
N SER A 273 20.68 -67.15 37.86
CA SER A 273 20.29 -67.45 39.24
C SER A 273 21.18 -66.95 40.38
N GLY A 274 20.56 -66.62 41.53
CA GLY A 274 21.18 -66.87 42.84
C GLY A 274 20.86 -65.90 43.98
N SER A 275 19.71 -66.13 44.64
CA SER A 275 19.42 -66.03 46.10
C SER A 275 19.86 -64.84 46.99
N ALA A 276 18.85 -64.39 47.77
CA ALA A 276 18.81 -64.22 49.24
C ALA A 276 19.08 -62.85 49.90
N ALA A 277 18.08 -62.46 50.72
CA ALA A 277 18.10 -61.66 51.97
C ALA A 277 18.59 -60.18 51.86
N SER A 278 18.10 -59.17 52.58
CA SER A 278 17.14 -58.96 53.67
C SER A 278 16.92 -57.43 53.82
N ALA A 279 15.77 -56.99 54.33
CA ALA A 279 15.40 -55.59 54.66
C ALA A 279 16.19 -55.00 55.86
N PRO A 280 15.86 -53.82 56.46
CA PRO A 280 15.10 -52.61 56.06
C PRO A 280 15.96 -51.30 56.22
N THR A 281 15.56 -50.04 55.93
CA THR A 281 14.74 -49.12 56.77
C THR A 281 14.61 -47.69 56.18
N ALA A 282 13.44 -47.06 56.50
CA ALA A 282 13.08 -45.62 56.67
C ALA A 282 13.09 -44.67 55.43
N SER A 283 11.95 -44.24 54.84
CA SER A 283 10.84 -43.34 55.27
C SER A 283 11.28 -41.89 55.52
N LYS A 284 10.72 -40.82 54.92
CA LYS A 284 9.29 -40.43 54.96
C LYS A 284 8.93 -39.40 53.87
N ARG A 285 7.70 -39.52 53.35
CA ARG A 285 6.88 -38.51 52.65
C ARG A 285 5.69 -38.22 53.58
N HIS A 286 5.21 -36.97 53.67
CA HIS A 286 3.94 -36.65 54.31
C HIS A 286 2.93 -36.10 53.30
N LYS A 287 1.66 -36.51 53.47
CA LYS A 287 0.48 -36.18 52.66
C LYS A 287 -0.67 -35.81 53.63
N ALA A 288 -1.39 -34.74 53.29
CA ALA A 288 -2.77 -34.26 53.59
C ALA A 288 -3.67 -35.01 54.63
N LEU A 289 -4.37 -34.35 55.58
CA LEU A 289 -5.76 -33.73 55.63
C LEU A 289 -6.26 -33.79 57.12
N PRO A 290 -7.46 -33.36 57.64
CA PRO A 290 -8.62 -32.52 57.19
C PRO A 290 -9.28 -31.55 58.26
N ARG A 291 -10.36 -30.84 57.82
CA ARG A 291 -11.59 -30.19 58.40
C ARG A 291 -11.98 -30.02 59.91
N ASP A 292 -12.60 -28.84 60.14
CA ASP A 292 -13.83 -28.41 60.90
C ASP A 292 -13.84 -27.81 62.35
N ALA A 293 -14.54 -26.65 62.45
CA ALA A 293 -15.26 -25.94 63.55
C ALA A 293 -14.49 -25.41 64.80
N ASP A 294 -14.79 -24.28 65.48
CA ASP A 294 -15.96 -23.40 65.59
C ASP A 294 -15.57 -21.99 66.15
N ALA A 295 -16.56 -21.07 66.18
CA ALA A 295 -16.70 -19.63 66.43
C ALA A 295 -16.00 -18.89 67.62
N THR A 296 -15.83 -17.56 67.47
CA THR A 296 -16.30 -16.49 68.40
C THR A 296 -16.33 -15.07 67.77
N ASP A 297 -17.52 -14.44 67.80
CA ASP A 297 -17.98 -13.03 67.89
C ASP A 297 -17.18 -11.78 67.41
N GLU A 298 -17.74 -11.10 66.39
CA GLU A 298 -18.29 -9.70 66.29
C GLU A 298 -17.71 -8.53 67.15
N PRO A 299 -17.63 -7.26 66.64
CA PRO A 299 -18.82 -6.59 66.07
C PRO A 299 -18.67 -5.75 64.79
N ALA A 300 -19.82 -5.63 64.12
CA ALA A 300 -20.19 -4.78 63.00
C ALA A 300 -19.68 -3.31 63.05
N GLY A 301 -19.30 -2.79 61.87
CA GLY A 301 -19.00 -1.37 61.69
C GLY A 301 -18.68 -0.97 60.25
N THR A 302 -19.71 -0.55 59.51
CA THR A 302 -19.72 0.49 58.45
C THR A 302 -18.97 0.28 57.12
N ALA A 303 -19.80 0.30 56.07
CA ALA A 303 -19.53 0.81 54.72
C ALA A 303 -18.49 0.06 53.87
N ARG A 304 -18.99 -0.73 52.90
CA ARG A 304 -18.25 -1.01 51.67
C ARG A 304 -18.00 0.31 50.95
N THR A 305 -16.84 0.91 51.18
CA THR A 305 -16.29 2.00 50.39
C THR A 305 -16.07 1.51 48.97
N LYS A 306 -16.75 2.17 48.03
CA LYS A 306 -16.51 2.08 46.60
C LYS A 306 -15.02 2.31 46.35
N GLN A 307 -14.33 1.30 45.82
CA GLN A 307 -12.99 1.49 45.27
C GLN A 307 -13.13 2.32 44.01
N SER A 308 -13.03 3.64 44.15
CA SER A 308 -12.77 4.52 43.01
C SER A 308 -11.34 4.24 42.55
N ALA A 309 -11.17 3.93 41.28
CA ALA A 309 -9.89 4.13 40.62
C ALA A 309 -9.57 5.62 40.76
N THR A 310 -8.62 5.97 41.63
CA THR A 310 -8.22 7.36 41.88
C THR A 310 -7.45 7.89 40.68
N VAL A 311 -8.20 8.30 39.66
CA VAL A 311 -7.70 9.17 38.60
C VAL A 311 -7.69 10.60 39.17
N ASN A 312 -6.54 11.27 39.16
CA ASN A 312 -6.34 12.60 39.76
C ASN A 312 -7.05 13.71 38.96
N GLY A 313 -8.38 13.75 39.00
CA GLY A 313 -9.18 14.81 38.37
C GLY A 313 -9.77 15.81 39.37
N LYS A 314 -10.46 16.82 38.86
CA LYS A 314 -11.05 17.89 39.69
C LYS A 314 -12.46 17.48 40.12
N ALA A 315 -12.75 17.54 41.42
CA ALA A 315 -14.11 17.35 41.93
C ALA A 315 -15.07 18.37 41.28
N SER A 316 -16.15 17.88 40.67
CA SER A 316 -17.13 18.70 39.95
C SER A 316 -18.49 18.01 39.92
N ALA A 317 -19.57 18.78 39.78
CA ALA A 317 -20.89 18.22 39.54
C ALA A 317 -20.99 17.59 38.14
N LEU A 318 -21.81 16.54 37.99
CA LEU A 318 -22.04 15.88 36.72
C LEU A 318 -22.66 16.87 35.71
N PRO A 319 -22.02 17.13 34.55
CA PRO A 319 -22.61 17.99 33.53
C PRO A 319 -23.93 17.43 32.99
N ASP A 320 -24.91 18.29 32.77
CA ASP A 320 -26.20 17.91 32.16
C ASP A 320 -26.07 17.54 30.68
N SER A 321 -25.12 18.17 29.98
CA SER A 321 -24.78 17.84 28.60
C SER A 321 -23.27 17.95 28.40
N LEU A 322 -22.74 17.10 27.52
CA LEU A 322 -21.34 17.12 27.12
C LEU A 322 -21.23 16.85 25.62
N LYS A 323 -20.54 17.73 24.90
CA LYS A 323 -20.26 17.52 23.48
C LYS A 323 -18.98 16.72 23.29
N PRO A 324 -18.95 15.77 22.34
CA PRO A 324 -17.77 14.96 22.09
C PRO A 324 -16.63 15.77 21.45
N GLU A 325 -15.39 15.34 21.68
CA GLU A 325 -14.21 15.86 20.99
C GLU A 325 -14.15 15.40 19.53
N LEU A 326 -13.89 16.31 18.59
CA LEU A 326 -13.89 16.01 17.16
C LEU A 326 -12.47 15.96 16.58
N ALA A 327 -12.14 14.83 15.94
CA ALA A 327 -10.83 14.63 15.31
C ALA A 327 -10.66 15.40 13.99
N THR A 328 -9.44 15.87 13.74
CA THR A 328 -9.02 16.58 12.52
C THR A 328 -8.48 15.62 11.46
N LEU A 329 -8.93 15.72 10.21
CA LEU A 329 -8.41 14.90 9.11
C LEU A 329 -7.00 15.38 8.75
N VAL A 330 -6.03 14.47 8.68
CA VAL A 330 -4.65 14.77 8.24
C VAL A 330 -4.21 13.75 7.18
N GLU A 331 -3.23 14.11 6.34
CA GLU A 331 -2.75 13.23 5.26
C GLU A 331 -1.73 12.20 5.73
N SER A 332 -0.93 12.53 6.74
CA SER A 332 0.09 11.67 7.32
C SER A 332 0.11 11.79 8.84
N ALA A 333 0.67 10.79 9.51
CA ALA A 333 0.88 10.81 10.94
C ALA A 333 1.85 11.94 11.32
N PRO A 334 1.50 12.82 12.28
CA PRO A 334 2.38 13.86 12.79
C PRO A 334 3.50 13.27 13.65
N GLU A 335 4.63 13.97 13.69
CA GLU A 335 5.74 13.66 14.60
C GLU A 335 5.35 13.90 16.08
N GLY A 336 6.01 13.16 16.98
CA GLY A 336 5.86 13.26 18.43
C GLY A 336 5.19 12.04 19.07
N ASP A 337 4.83 12.18 20.35
CA ASP A 337 4.20 11.10 21.12
C ASP A 337 2.70 11.05 20.83
N TRP A 338 2.29 10.10 19.98
CA TRP A 338 0.90 9.86 19.58
C TRP A 338 0.51 8.41 19.80
N ARG A 339 -0.73 8.18 20.23
CA ARG A 339 -1.33 6.85 20.39
C ARG A 339 -2.37 6.65 19.32
N TYR A 340 -2.31 5.53 18.60
CA TYR A 340 -3.19 5.25 17.47
C TYR A 340 -4.14 4.10 17.80
N GLU A 341 -5.43 4.29 17.54
CA GLU A 341 -6.48 3.26 17.66
C GLU A 341 -7.23 3.10 16.33
N ILE A 342 -8.01 2.03 16.18
CA ILE A 342 -8.82 1.80 14.98
C ILE A 342 -9.87 2.91 14.88
N LYS A 343 -10.00 3.50 13.69
CA LYS A 343 -11.15 4.33 13.37
C LYS A 343 -12.34 3.42 13.06
N PHE A 344 -13.29 3.36 13.98
CA PHE A 344 -14.57 2.72 13.76
C PHE A 344 -15.46 3.53 12.83
N ASP A 345 -16.39 2.81 12.22
CA ASP A 345 -17.35 3.29 11.23
C ASP A 345 -18.77 2.96 11.70
N GLY A 346 -19.30 3.80 12.58
CA GLY A 346 -20.55 3.59 13.27
C GLY A 346 -21.19 4.88 13.79
N TYR A 347 -22.10 4.74 14.76
CA TYR A 347 -22.72 5.90 15.40
C TYR A 347 -21.98 6.27 16.69
N ARG A 348 -21.43 7.49 16.74
CA ARG A 348 -20.81 8.02 17.96
C ARG A 348 -21.87 8.34 19.00
N VAL A 349 -21.73 7.73 20.17
CA VAL A 349 -22.67 7.81 21.29
C VAL A 349 -21.92 8.19 22.56
N MET A 350 -22.50 9.12 23.32
CA MET A 350 -22.07 9.56 24.63
C MET A 350 -23.00 8.94 25.67
N ALA A 351 -22.49 8.08 26.54
CA ALA A 351 -23.26 7.50 27.63
C ALA A 351 -23.15 8.35 28.88
N ARG A 352 -24.29 8.87 29.36
CA ARG A 352 -24.40 9.56 30.65
C ARG A 352 -24.91 8.58 31.68
N VAL A 353 -24.19 8.43 32.78
CA VAL A 353 -24.63 7.67 33.94
C VAL A 353 -24.90 8.63 35.09
N ASN A 354 -26.05 8.50 35.74
CA ASN A 354 -26.39 9.24 36.95
C ASN A 354 -27.16 8.34 37.92
N ASN A 355 -26.53 7.94 39.01
CA ASN A 355 -27.05 7.04 40.05
C ASN A 355 -27.72 5.78 39.49
N GLY A 356 -27.04 5.10 38.55
CA GLY A 356 -27.53 3.87 37.91
C GLY A 356 -28.51 4.08 36.74
N SER A 357 -29.00 5.31 36.51
CA SER A 357 -29.75 5.64 35.30
C SER A 357 -28.79 5.95 34.15
N VAL A 358 -28.95 5.25 33.02
CA VAL A 358 -28.12 5.40 31.82
C VAL A 358 -28.92 6.06 30.72
N GLN A 359 -28.35 7.10 30.12
CA GLN A 359 -28.87 7.73 28.92
C GLN A 359 -27.81 7.71 27.81
N LEU A 360 -28.21 7.31 26.62
CA LEU A 360 -27.34 7.21 25.45
C LEU A 360 -27.64 8.35 24.49
N PHE A 361 -26.75 9.34 24.43
CA PHE A 361 -26.91 10.50 23.56
C PHE A 361 -26.09 10.34 22.29
N THR A 362 -26.71 10.58 21.14
CA THR A 362 -25.97 10.72 19.87
C THR A 362 -25.04 11.94 19.92
N ARG A 363 -24.11 12.03 18.95
CA ARG A 363 -23.25 13.20 18.75
C ARG A 363 -23.97 14.57 18.82
N ASN A 364 -25.23 14.63 18.38
CA ASN A 364 -26.03 15.86 18.35
C ASN A 364 -26.95 16.04 19.58
N GLY A 365 -26.86 15.13 20.57
CA GLY A 365 -27.59 15.22 21.83
C GLY A 365 -28.97 14.57 21.82
N HIS A 366 -29.35 13.84 20.76
CA HIS A 366 -30.60 13.06 20.76
C HIS A 366 -30.47 11.82 21.64
N ASP A 367 -31.47 11.57 22.48
CA ASP A 367 -31.55 10.39 23.34
C ASP A 367 -31.99 9.15 22.54
N TRP A 368 -31.09 8.18 22.42
CA TRP A 368 -31.27 6.89 21.75
C TRP A 368 -31.39 5.71 22.71
N THR A 369 -31.58 5.96 24.00
CA THR A 369 -31.68 4.91 25.03
C THR A 369 -32.74 3.86 24.69
N HIS A 370 -33.90 4.30 24.19
CA HIS A 370 -34.99 3.40 23.77
C HIS A 370 -34.64 2.49 22.57
N LYS A 371 -33.67 2.87 21.74
CA LYS A 371 -33.21 2.07 20.59
C LYS A 371 -32.10 1.10 20.95
N LEU A 372 -31.43 1.31 22.09
CA LEU A 372 -30.24 0.59 22.53
C LEU A 372 -30.39 0.10 23.98
N PRO A 373 -31.47 -0.64 24.32
CA PRO A 373 -31.74 -1.05 25.70
C PRO A 373 -30.64 -1.95 26.27
N ARG A 374 -30.12 -2.90 25.48
CA ARG A 374 -29.08 -3.85 25.92
C ARG A 374 -27.77 -3.16 26.29
N GLN A 375 -27.38 -2.15 25.52
CA GLN A 375 -26.16 -1.36 25.76
C GLN A 375 -26.33 -0.48 27.01
N ALA A 376 -27.52 0.11 27.21
CA ALA A 376 -27.81 0.88 28.41
C ALA A 376 -27.77 0.00 29.68
N GLU A 377 -28.33 -1.22 29.62
CA GLU A 377 -28.25 -2.21 30.70
C GLU A 377 -26.81 -2.64 31.00
N ALA A 378 -26.01 -2.90 29.95
CA ALA A 378 -24.61 -3.27 30.11
C ALA A 378 -23.81 -2.17 30.83
N ILE A 379 -24.03 -0.90 30.49
CA ILE A 379 -23.38 0.24 31.17
C ILE A 379 -23.89 0.39 32.61
N ALA A 380 -25.18 0.18 32.85
CA ALA A 380 -25.74 0.24 34.20
C ALA A 380 -25.11 -0.83 35.12
N SER A 381 -24.77 -2.00 34.57
CA SER A 381 -24.10 -3.09 35.29
C SER A 381 -22.71 -2.73 35.81
N LEU A 382 -22.05 -1.70 35.25
CA LEU A 382 -20.76 -1.21 35.73
C LEU A 382 -20.83 -0.54 37.12
N GLY A 383 -22.04 -0.27 37.64
CA GLY A 383 -22.23 0.21 39.02
C GLY A 383 -21.70 1.62 39.28
N LEU A 384 -21.59 2.46 38.23
CA LEU A 384 -21.06 3.82 38.31
C LEU A 384 -22.05 4.77 39.02
N GLU A 385 -21.54 5.66 39.87
CA GLU A 385 -22.35 6.71 40.49
C GLU A 385 -22.69 7.82 39.50
N SER A 386 -21.69 8.31 38.78
CA SER A 386 -21.89 9.32 37.75
C SER A 386 -20.79 9.20 36.70
N ALA A 387 -21.12 9.27 35.42
CA ALA A 387 -20.09 9.17 34.38
C ALA A 387 -20.54 9.83 33.07
N TRP A 388 -19.55 10.24 32.28
CA TRP A 388 -19.69 10.43 30.85
C TRP A 388 -18.66 9.53 30.16
N LEU A 389 -19.14 8.62 29.32
CA LEU A 389 -18.33 7.71 28.53
C LEU A 389 -18.50 8.03 27.03
N ASP A 390 -17.40 8.05 26.29
CA ASP A 390 -17.37 8.38 24.86
C ASP A 390 -16.95 7.14 24.06
N GLY A 391 -17.74 6.83 23.04
CA GLY A 391 -17.57 5.62 22.26
C GLY A 391 -18.36 5.59 20.95
N GLU A 392 -18.27 4.46 20.26
CA GLU A 392 -18.88 4.25 18.96
C GLU A 392 -19.61 2.91 18.88
N MET A 393 -20.84 2.95 18.37
CA MET A 393 -21.71 1.78 18.18
C MET A 393 -21.43 1.15 16.82
N VAL A 394 -21.07 -0.12 16.80
CA VAL A 394 -20.60 -0.84 15.61
C VAL A 394 -21.27 -2.21 15.52
N VAL A 395 -21.56 -2.68 14.31
CA VAL A 395 -21.86 -4.08 14.02
C VAL A 395 -20.74 -4.61 13.16
N ALA A 396 -20.17 -5.76 13.51
CA ALA A 396 -19.18 -6.43 12.68
C ALA A 396 -19.87 -7.39 11.70
N ASN A 397 -19.32 -7.53 10.49
CA ASN A 397 -19.70 -8.57 9.54
C ASN A 397 -19.12 -9.94 9.93
N GLU A 398 -19.36 -10.97 9.10
CA GLU A 398 -18.91 -12.35 9.34
C GLU A 398 -17.39 -12.50 9.45
N GLN A 399 -16.64 -11.53 8.91
CA GLN A 399 -15.17 -11.44 8.94
C GLN A 399 -14.64 -10.58 10.10
N GLY A 400 -15.52 -10.10 10.99
CA GLY A 400 -15.14 -9.28 12.15
C GLY A 400 -14.83 -7.81 11.82
N VAL A 401 -15.13 -7.34 10.61
CA VAL A 401 -14.91 -5.96 10.16
C VAL A 401 -16.18 -5.13 10.40
N PRO A 402 -16.09 -3.89 10.93
CA PRO A 402 -17.22 -2.97 11.03
C PRO A 402 -18.00 -2.84 9.71
N ASP A 403 -19.31 -3.09 9.77
CA ASP A 403 -20.24 -2.99 8.65
C ASP A 403 -21.39 -2.03 9.00
N PHE A 404 -21.34 -0.86 8.39
CA PHE A 404 -22.30 0.21 8.62
C PHE A 404 -23.69 -0.11 8.05
N GLN A 405 -23.77 -0.83 6.94
CA GLN A 405 -25.05 -1.21 6.35
C GLN A 405 -25.77 -2.21 7.26
N ALA A 406 -25.03 -3.16 7.82
CA ALA A 406 -25.54 -4.09 8.83
C ALA A 406 -26.01 -3.35 10.10
N LEU A 407 -25.28 -2.31 10.54
CA LEU A 407 -25.67 -1.47 11.68
C LEU A 407 -27.00 -0.75 11.42
N GLN A 408 -27.20 -0.16 10.24
CA GLN A 408 -28.47 0.50 9.90
C GLN A 408 -29.65 -0.47 9.89
N ASN A 409 -29.47 -1.62 9.26
CA ASN A 409 -30.48 -2.67 9.22
C ASN A 409 -30.84 -3.13 10.65
N ALA A 410 -29.87 -3.20 11.57
CA ALA A 410 -30.12 -3.55 12.96
C ALA A 410 -31.02 -2.53 13.67
N PHE A 411 -30.86 -1.23 13.38
CA PHE A 411 -31.74 -0.17 13.90
C PHE A 411 -33.15 -0.19 13.27
N GLU A 412 -33.27 -0.48 11.98
CA GLU A 412 -34.57 -0.53 11.28
C GLU A 412 -35.42 -1.74 11.71
N VAL A 413 -34.78 -2.89 11.93
CA VAL A 413 -35.45 -4.14 12.33
C VAL A 413 -35.60 -4.27 13.85
N GLY A 414 -35.04 -3.34 14.63
CA GLY A 414 -35.12 -3.32 16.09
C GLY A 414 -34.30 -4.44 16.77
N ARG A 415 -33.26 -4.95 16.11
CA ARG A 415 -32.40 -6.04 16.61
C ARG A 415 -31.08 -5.48 17.15
N SER A 416 -31.13 -4.84 18.32
CA SER A 416 -29.96 -4.21 18.96
C SER A 416 -28.95 -5.19 19.59
N GLU A 417 -29.23 -6.51 19.59
CA GLU A 417 -28.43 -7.53 20.28
C GLU A 417 -27.03 -7.74 19.66
N LYS A 418 -26.85 -7.44 18.37
CA LYS A 418 -25.55 -7.58 17.67
C LYS A 418 -24.70 -6.31 17.68
N ILE A 419 -25.20 -5.22 18.28
CA ILE A 419 -24.50 -3.93 18.29
C ILE A 419 -23.51 -3.91 19.46
N VAL A 420 -22.23 -3.74 19.14
CA VAL A 420 -21.14 -3.61 20.11
C VAL A 420 -20.83 -2.14 20.33
N TYR A 421 -20.62 -1.75 21.59
CA TYR A 421 -20.23 -0.39 21.96
C TYR A 421 -18.75 -0.32 22.30
N TYR A 422 -17.96 0.26 21.40
CA TYR A 422 -16.53 0.49 21.60
C TYR A 422 -16.30 1.82 22.34
N LEU A 423 -15.82 1.74 23.57
CA LEU A 423 -15.51 2.87 24.43
C LEU A 423 -14.02 3.24 24.31
N PHE A 424 -13.73 4.53 24.10
CA PHE A 424 -12.36 4.99 23.85
C PHE A 424 -11.89 6.17 24.71
N ASP A 425 -12.79 6.88 25.41
CA ASP A 425 -12.44 7.89 26.42
C ASP A 425 -13.52 8.04 27.51
N MET A 426 -13.14 8.61 28.65
CA MET A 426 -13.97 8.81 29.84
C MET A 426 -13.76 10.23 30.39
N PRO A 427 -14.50 11.23 29.87
CA PRO A 427 -14.35 12.62 30.32
C PRO A 427 -14.78 12.89 31.77
N PHE A 428 -15.63 12.05 32.37
CA PHE A 428 -16.14 12.24 33.73
C PHE A 428 -16.38 10.90 34.42
N LEU A 429 -15.98 10.78 35.68
CA LEU A 429 -16.19 9.58 36.50
C LEU A 429 -16.41 9.94 37.97
N ASN A 430 -17.47 9.42 38.58
CA ASN A 430 -17.84 9.47 40.00
C ASN A 430 -17.52 10.81 40.68
N GLY A 431 -18.19 11.88 40.23
CA GLY A 431 -18.03 13.22 40.79
C GLY A 431 -16.71 13.93 40.43
N THR A 432 -15.91 13.35 39.52
CA THR A 432 -14.61 13.87 39.12
C THR A 432 -14.59 14.20 37.63
N ASP A 433 -14.28 15.45 37.30
CA ASP A 433 -14.04 15.90 35.94
C ASP A 433 -12.61 15.54 35.52
N LEU A 434 -12.52 14.68 34.51
CA LEU A 434 -11.27 14.14 34.01
C LEU A 434 -10.78 14.88 32.77
N ARG A 435 -11.52 15.88 32.24
CA ARG A 435 -11.17 16.52 30.96
C ARG A 435 -9.77 17.15 30.94
N GLU A 436 -9.31 17.71 32.05
CA GLU A 436 -7.97 18.30 32.15
C GLU A 436 -6.87 17.28 32.51
N VAL A 437 -7.24 16.03 32.80
CA VAL A 437 -6.31 14.94 33.11
C VAL A 437 -5.69 14.42 31.82
N ALA A 438 -4.43 14.02 31.83
CA ALA A 438 -3.75 13.45 30.67
C ALA A 438 -4.50 12.23 30.07
N LEU A 439 -4.55 12.15 28.74
CA LEU A 439 -5.22 11.10 27.96
C LEU A 439 -4.95 9.68 28.49
N GLU A 440 -3.69 9.38 28.79
CA GLU A 440 -3.23 8.06 29.24
C GLU A 440 -3.93 7.63 30.51
N GLN A 441 -4.04 8.54 31.48
CA GLN A 441 -4.66 8.25 32.77
C GLN A 441 -6.17 8.04 32.61
N ARG A 442 -6.83 8.79 31.71
CA ARG A 442 -8.26 8.60 31.42
C ARG A 442 -8.52 7.24 30.78
N ARG A 443 -7.69 6.87 29.79
CA ARG A 443 -7.79 5.59 29.08
C ARG A 443 -7.44 4.39 29.95
N GLU A 444 -6.42 4.48 30.78
CA GLU A 444 -6.06 3.44 31.75
C GLU A 444 -7.18 3.24 32.79
N GLY A 445 -7.78 4.34 33.27
CA GLY A 445 -8.95 4.30 34.14
C GLY A 445 -10.16 3.62 33.46
N LEU A 446 -10.44 3.96 32.20
CA LEU A 446 -11.51 3.33 31.42
C LEU A 446 -11.24 1.84 31.15
N SER A 447 -10.01 1.47 30.79
CA SER A 447 -9.61 0.07 30.59
C SER A 447 -9.79 -0.74 31.88
N THR A 448 -9.37 -0.19 33.02
CA THR A 448 -9.53 -0.84 34.32
C THR A 448 -11.00 -1.03 34.71
N LEU A 449 -11.84 -0.04 34.40
CA LEU A 449 -13.28 -0.11 34.61
C LEU A 449 -13.91 -1.25 33.77
N LEU A 450 -13.48 -1.39 32.52
CA LEU A 450 -14.05 -2.39 31.59
C LEU A 450 -13.47 -3.79 31.78
N LYS A 451 -12.28 -3.96 32.35
CA LYS A 451 -11.68 -5.28 32.66
C LYS A 451 -12.54 -6.16 33.57
N HIS A 452 -13.44 -5.55 34.35
CA HIS A 452 -14.33 -6.23 35.28
C HIS A 452 -15.74 -6.47 34.71
N CYS A 453 -15.95 -6.16 33.43
CA CYS A 453 -17.22 -6.35 32.74
C CYS A 453 -17.11 -7.56 31.81
N ASP A 454 -17.84 -8.64 32.14
CA ASP A 454 -17.92 -9.86 31.32
C ASP A 454 -18.92 -9.72 30.14
N ASP A 455 -19.49 -8.54 29.92
CA ASP A 455 -20.51 -8.32 28.89
C ASP A 455 -19.86 -8.07 27.52
N GLU A 456 -20.06 -9.00 26.57
CA GLU A 456 -19.48 -8.94 25.23
C GLU A 456 -19.90 -7.70 24.41
N VAL A 457 -20.96 -7.02 24.84
CA VAL A 457 -21.51 -5.80 24.22
C VAL A 457 -20.62 -4.57 24.45
N LEU A 458 -19.86 -4.51 25.55
CA LEU A 458 -18.97 -3.39 25.83
C LEU A 458 -17.52 -3.78 25.51
N ARG A 459 -16.83 -2.95 24.72
CA ARG A 459 -15.43 -3.19 24.35
C ARG A 459 -14.61 -1.93 24.58
N PHE A 460 -13.40 -2.11 25.08
CA PHE A 460 -12.42 -1.03 25.13
C PHE A 460 -11.69 -0.92 23.78
N SER A 461 -11.52 0.30 23.26
CA SER A 461 -10.72 0.57 22.07
C SER A 461 -9.25 0.68 22.46
N GLU A 462 -8.47 -0.37 22.19
CA GLU A 462 -7.03 -0.41 22.47
C GLU A 462 -6.24 0.45 21.47
N ASP A 463 -5.19 1.10 21.97
CA ASP A 463 -4.16 1.74 21.16
C ASP A 463 -3.02 0.76 20.83
N PHE A 464 -2.40 0.92 19.67
CA PHE A 464 -1.34 0.04 19.18
C PHE A 464 0.04 0.70 19.32
N GLY A 465 1.06 -0.10 19.66
CA GLY A 465 2.45 0.35 19.84
C GLY A 465 3.33 0.30 18.59
N GLU A 466 2.75 0.11 17.41
CA GLU A 466 3.46 0.03 16.13
C GLU A 466 3.58 1.40 15.45
N THR A 467 4.38 1.49 14.38
CA THR A 467 4.50 2.76 13.65
C THR A 467 3.18 3.16 12.99
N PRO A 468 2.86 4.47 12.94
CA PRO A 468 1.59 4.94 12.38
C PRO A 468 1.38 4.55 10.92
N GLU A 469 2.47 4.51 10.12
CA GLU A 469 2.43 4.10 8.73
C GLU A 469 2.13 2.60 8.58
N ALA A 470 2.73 1.76 9.43
CA ALA A 470 2.46 0.33 9.43
C ALA A 470 1.01 0.03 9.87
N LEU A 471 0.53 0.74 10.90
CA LEU A 471 -0.85 0.64 11.36
C LEU A 471 -1.84 1.11 10.29
N LEU A 472 -1.55 2.23 9.61
CA LEU A 472 -2.45 2.77 8.59
C LEU A 472 -2.52 1.81 7.40
N ASN A 473 -1.37 1.33 6.92
CA ASN A 473 -1.33 0.32 5.86
C ASN A 473 -2.10 -0.95 6.23
N SER A 474 -1.98 -1.42 7.47
CA SER A 474 -2.71 -2.59 7.97
C SER A 474 -4.21 -2.35 8.02
N ALA A 475 -4.65 -1.20 8.56
CA ALA A 475 -6.06 -0.81 8.56
C ALA A 475 -6.62 -0.75 7.13
N CYS A 476 -5.83 -0.26 6.17
CA CYS A 476 -6.24 -0.13 4.77
C CYS A 476 -6.36 -1.49 4.07
N GLN A 477 -5.46 -2.43 4.35
CA GLN A 477 -5.51 -3.80 3.84
C GLN A 477 -6.70 -4.58 4.41
N MET A 478 -7.01 -4.37 5.69
CA MET A 478 -8.19 -4.95 6.35
C MET A 478 -9.51 -4.26 5.98
N GLN A 479 -9.48 -3.32 5.02
CA GLN A 479 -10.63 -2.55 4.57
C GLN A 479 -11.34 -1.74 5.67
N MET A 480 -10.66 -1.45 6.78
CA MET A 480 -11.14 -0.58 7.85
C MET A 480 -11.20 0.88 7.36
N GLU A 481 -11.93 1.75 8.07
CA GLU A 481 -12.05 3.15 7.66
C GLU A 481 -10.72 3.91 7.79
N GLY A 482 -9.93 3.61 8.83
CA GLY A 482 -8.62 4.19 9.06
C GLY A 482 -8.18 4.13 10.53
N LEU A 483 -7.44 5.13 10.98
CA LEU A 483 -6.96 5.26 12.36
C LEU A 483 -7.38 6.58 13.00
N ILE A 484 -7.55 6.56 14.32
CA ILE A 484 -7.61 7.76 15.15
C ILE A 484 -6.30 7.86 15.90
N GLY A 485 -5.58 8.97 15.70
CA GLY A 485 -4.39 9.33 16.48
C GLY A 485 -4.77 10.29 17.59
N LYS A 486 -4.29 10.06 18.80
CA LYS A 486 -4.50 10.95 19.96
C LYS A 486 -3.15 11.32 20.56
N ARG A 487 -2.90 12.61 20.77
CA ARG A 487 -1.63 13.11 21.31
C ARG A 487 -1.49 12.69 22.77
N ALA A 488 -0.35 12.12 23.12
CA ALA A 488 0.02 11.81 24.50
C ALA A 488 -0.05 13.07 25.38
N GLY A 489 -0.55 12.93 26.61
CA GLY A 489 -0.70 14.03 27.58
C GLY A 489 -1.80 15.05 27.27
N SER A 490 -2.59 14.89 26.20
CA SER A 490 -3.61 15.87 25.81
C SER A 490 -4.84 15.87 26.73
N PRO A 491 -5.43 17.06 27.00
CA PRO A 491 -6.74 17.16 27.66
C PRO A 491 -7.87 16.77 26.69
N TYR A 492 -9.04 16.45 27.23
CA TYR A 492 -10.27 16.23 26.46
C TYR A 492 -11.00 17.56 26.25
N VAL A 493 -11.24 17.94 25.00
CA VAL A 493 -11.93 19.21 24.67
C VAL A 493 -13.22 18.99 23.88
N SER A 494 -14.31 19.64 24.29
CA SER A 494 -15.63 19.53 23.63
C SER A 494 -15.74 20.36 22.34
N ARG A 495 -14.73 20.30 21.47
CA ARG A 495 -14.66 20.97 20.16
C ARG A 495 -13.81 20.16 19.19
N ARG A 496 -13.64 20.65 17.95
CA ARG A 496 -12.60 20.11 17.06
C ARG A 496 -11.23 20.48 17.59
N SER A 497 -10.35 19.48 17.68
CA SER A 497 -8.98 19.61 18.17
C SER A 497 -8.00 19.03 17.16
N ASP A 498 -6.77 19.53 17.19
CA ASP A 498 -5.63 18.93 16.52
C ASP A 498 -4.96 17.86 17.38
N ASP A 499 -5.29 17.76 18.67
CA ASP A 499 -4.82 16.69 19.56
C ASP A 499 -5.44 15.33 19.25
N TRP A 500 -6.57 15.32 18.55
CA TRP A 500 -7.18 14.12 17.97
C TRP A 500 -7.16 14.26 16.46
N ILE A 501 -6.53 13.33 15.77
CA ILE A 501 -6.45 13.29 14.33
C ILE A 501 -7.09 12.01 13.79
N LYS A 502 -7.54 12.07 12.54
CA LYS A 502 -8.01 10.89 11.80
C LYS A 502 -7.20 10.74 10.52
N LEU A 503 -6.69 9.53 10.31
CA LEU A 503 -6.06 9.08 9.07
C LEU A 503 -7.04 8.14 8.39
N LYS A 504 -7.40 8.39 7.13
CA LYS A 504 -8.39 7.58 6.40
C LYS A 504 -7.74 6.73 5.32
N CYS A 505 -8.17 5.48 5.21
CA CYS A 505 -7.71 4.52 4.22
C CYS A 505 -8.40 4.66 2.86
N LYS A 506 -9.69 4.99 2.87
CA LYS A 506 -10.51 5.23 1.69
C LYS A 506 -11.21 6.57 1.85
N ARG A 507 -11.45 7.28 0.76
CA ARG A 507 -12.24 8.51 0.79
C ARG A 507 -13.71 8.13 0.91
N ARG A 508 -14.22 8.18 2.14
CA ARG A 508 -15.61 7.88 2.51
C ARG A 508 -16.15 9.03 3.33
N GLN A 509 -17.33 9.52 2.96
CA GLN A 509 -17.99 10.63 3.66
C GLN A 509 -19.49 10.62 3.41
N GLU A 510 -20.20 11.47 4.15
CA GLU A 510 -21.61 11.74 3.99
C GLU A 510 -21.88 12.76 2.88
N PHE A 511 -22.96 12.55 2.13
CA PHE A 511 -23.48 13.44 1.11
C PHE A 511 -24.96 13.69 1.33
N VAL A 512 -25.43 14.87 0.94
CA VAL A 512 -26.86 15.19 0.95
C VAL A 512 -27.50 14.58 -0.30
N VAL A 513 -28.62 13.86 -0.14
CA VAL A 513 -29.38 13.32 -1.26
C VAL A 513 -30.29 14.42 -1.80
N VAL A 514 -30.01 14.86 -3.03
CA VAL A 514 -30.70 16.01 -3.65
C VAL A 514 -31.67 15.59 -4.75
N GLY A 515 -31.65 14.32 -5.16
CA GLY A 515 -32.50 13.80 -6.21
C GLY A 515 -32.25 12.32 -6.52
N TYR A 516 -33.00 11.78 -7.46
CA TYR A 516 -32.74 10.47 -8.04
C TYR A 516 -33.03 10.44 -9.55
N SER A 517 -32.50 9.45 -10.25
CA SER A 517 -32.71 9.27 -11.70
C SER A 517 -33.60 8.08 -12.02
N ASP A 518 -34.27 8.13 -13.18
CA ASP A 518 -35.07 7.01 -13.69
C ASP A 518 -34.24 5.73 -13.84
N PRO A 519 -34.83 4.55 -13.61
CA PRO A 519 -34.14 3.27 -13.75
C PRO A 519 -33.75 3.00 -15.20
N LYS A 520 -32.64 2.28 -15.41
CA LYS A 520 -32.15 1.83 -16.73
C LYS A 520 -31.92 0.32 -16.72
N GLY A 521 -32.24 -0.36 -17.83
CA GLY A 521 -32.05 -1.80 -17.98
C GLY A 521 -33.03 -2.62 -17.13
N ALA A 522 -32.53 -3.68 -16.49
CA ALA A 522 -33.33 -4.61 -15.67
C ALA A 522 -33.64 -4.13 -14.24
N ARG A 523 -33.18 -2.92 -13.86
CA ARG A 523 -33.35 -2.38 -12.50
C ARG A 523 -34.76 -1.80 -12.32
N SER A 524 -35.39 -2.07 -11.18
CA SER A 524 -36.69 -1.50 -10.79
C SER A 524 -36.53 -0.29 -9.85
N LYS A 525 -37.53 0.61 -9.79
CA LYS A 525 -37.58 1.83 -8.96
C LYS A 525 -36.72 3.02 -9.44
N PHE A 526 -35.43 3.09 -9.10
CA PHE A 526 -34.56 4.22 -9.47
C PHE A 526 -33.19 3.76 -9.98
N GLY A 527 -32.54 4.59 -10.80
CA GLY A 527 -31.25 4.30 -11.43
C GLY A 527 -30.05 4.63 -10.54
N ALA A 528 -30.00 5.85 -10.02
CA ALA A 528 -28.95 6.38 -9.16
C ALA A 528 -29.46 7.53 -8.29
N LEU A 529 -28.90 7.69 -7.09
CA LEU A 529 -29.12 8.88 -6.24
C LEU A 529 -28.19 10.01 -6.69
N LEU A 530 -28.71 11.24 -6.69
CA LEU A 530 -27.96 12.46 -6.92
C LEU A 530 -27.47 12.98 -5.56
N LEU A 531 -26.18 13.31 -5.50
CA LEU A 531 -25.47 13.71 -4.30
C LEU A 531 -25.16 15.20 -4.32
N GLY A 532 -25.13 15.83 -3.16
CA GLY A 532 -24.68 17.20 -2.96
C GLY A 532 -23.90 17.41 -1.68
N LEU A 533 -23.12 18.49 -1.65
CA LEU A 533 -22.37 18.97 -0.49
C LEU A 533 -22.59 20.46 -0.32
N HIS A 534 -22.62 20.92 0.93
CA HIS A 534 -22.57 22.36 1.21
C HIS A 534 -21.15 22.88 1.01
N ASP A 535 -21.02 24.02 0.34
CA ASP A 535 -19.77 24.77 0.28
C ASP A 535 -19.45 25.33 1.68
N ALA A 536 -18.21 25.14 2.14
CA ALA A 536 -17.82 25.53 3.51
C ALA A 536 -17.77 27.05 3.71
N ASP A 537 -17.58 27.82 2.64
CA ASP A 537 -17.45 29.28 2.69
C ASP A 537 -18.80 29.98 2.42
N SER A 538 -19.55 29.52 1.41
CA SER A 538 -20.83 30.13 1.02
C SER A 538 -22.05 29.50 1.69
N GLY A 539 -21.96 28.27 2.19
CA GLY A 539 -23.09 27.49 2.73
C GLY A 539 -24.06 26.97 1.65
N GLU A 540 -23.83 27.26 0.38
CA GLU A 540 -24.70 26.85 -0.73
C GLU A 540 -24.61 25.34 -0.99
N LEU A 541 -25.74 24.70 -1.24
CA LEU A 541 -25.80 23.28 -1.58
C LEU A 541 -25.45 23.08 -3.06
N ARG A 542 -24.35 22.37 -3.33
CA ARG A 542 -23.84 22.09 -4.67
C ARG A 542 -24.02 20.64 -5.05
N TYR A 543 -24.38 20.38 -6.30
CA TYR A 543 -24.41 19.04 -6.89
C TYR A 543 -23.00 18.49 -7.04
N CYS A 544 -22.81 17.27 -6.56
CA CYS A 544 -21.52 16.58 -6.44
C CYS A 544 -21.55 15.21 -7.13
N GLY A 545 -22.41 14.99 -8.12
CA GLY A 545 -22.44 13.74 -8.89
C GLY A 545 -23.50 12.74 -8.44
N LYS A 546 -23.39 11.49 -8.88
CA LYS A 546 -24.41 10.45 -8.68
C LYS A 546 -23.83 9.10 -8.24
N VAL A 547 -24.59 8.35 -7.47
CA VAL A 547 -24.25 6.99 -7.00
C VAL A 547 -25.30 5.98 -7.45
N GLY A 548 -24.87 4.98 -8.24
CA GLY A 548 -25.75 3.96 -8.84
C GLY A 548 -25.39 2.52 -8.47
N THR A 549 -24.40 2.32 -7.60
CA THR A 549 -23.87 1.02 -7.17
C THR A 549 -23.89 0.92 -5.64
N GLY A 550 -24.02 -0.28 -5.08
CA GLY A 550 -24.14 -0.50 -3.63
C GLY A 550 -25.57 -0.74 -3.11
N PHE A 551 -26.54 -0.92 -4.01
CA PHE A 551 -27.93 -1.23 -3.64
C PHE A 551 -28.29 -2.68 -3.95
N ASN A 552 -28.96 -3.35 -3.00
CA ASN A 552 -29.67 -4.61 -3.25
C ASN A 552 -31.18 -4.34 -3.46
N GLU A 553 -31.95 -5.35 -3.89
CA GLU A 553 -33.37 -5.18 -4.25
C GLU A 553 -34.26 -4.74 -3.08
N ALA A 554 -34.01 -5.25 -1.88
CA ALA A 554 -34.72 -4.85 -0.67
C ALA A 554 -34.43 -3.38 -0.28
N THR A 555 -33.16 -2.99 -0.28
CA THR A 555 -32.71 -1.63 0.02
C THR A 555 -33.19 -0.63 -1.03
N LEU A 556 -33.21 -0.98 -2.32
CA LEU A 556 -33.77 -0.11 -3.37
C LEU A 556 -35.24 0.24 -3.10
N LYS A 557 -36.04 -0.75 -2.70
CA LYS A 557 -37.45 -0.51 -2.38
C LYS A 557 -37.62 0.39 -1.15
N THR A 558 -36.92 0.08 -0.05
CA THR A 558 -37.02 0.85 1.20
C THR A 558 -36.58 2.31 1.00
N ILE A 559 -35.48 2.53 0.30
CA ILE A 559 -35.00 3.89 0.01
C ILE A 559 -36.00 4.61 -0.89
N TYR A 560 -36.49 3.98 -1.96
CA TYR A 560 -37.46 4.61 -2.86
C TYR A 560 -38.74 5.06 -2.14
N ASP A 561 -39.26 4.22 -1.23
CA ASP A 561 -40.45 4.55 -0.43
C ASP A 561 -40.19 5.79 0.49
N GLN A 562 -38.94 6.04 0.91
CA GLN A 562 -38.55 7.25 1.66
C GLN A 562 -38.30 8.49 0.78
N LEU A 563 -37.95 8.31 -0.50
CA LEU A 563 -37.70 9.43 -1.44
C LEU A 563 -39.01 10.05 -1.96
N LEU A 564 -40.02 9.23 -2.26
CA LEU A 564 -41.32 9.67 -2.80
C LEU A 564 -41.97 10.86 -2.08
N PRO A 565 -42.08 10.89 -0.73
CA PRO A 565 -42.70 12.01 -0.03
C PRO A 565 -41.87 13.31 -0.07
N LEU A 566 -40.61 13.25 -0.49
CA LEU A 566 -39.68 14.37 -0.52
C LEU A 566 -39.56 15.02 -1.90
N GLU A 567 -40.34 14.60 -2.89
CA GLU A 567 -40.25 15.13 -4.26
C GLU A 567 -40.66 16.60 -4.38
N ILE A 568 -39.80 17.38 -5.04
CA ILE A 568 -40.01 18.80 -5.30
C ILE A 568 -39.83 19.11 -6.80
N LYS A 569 -40.47 20.18 -7.28
CA LYS A 569 -40.46 20.54 -8.71
C LYS A 569 -39.20 21.27 -9.19
N LYS A 570 -38.40 21.82 -8.28
CA LYS A 570 -37.20 22.63 -8.60
C LYS A 570 -35.98 22.02 -7.95
N ALA A 571 -34.83 22.12 -8.61
CA ALA A 571 -33.57 21.66 -8.05
C ALA A 571 -33.20 22.45 -6.79
N ALA A 572 -32.83 21.74 -5.72
CA ALA A 572 -32.35 22.33 -4.47
C ALA A 572 -30.86 22.75 -4.50
N VAL A 573 -30.17 22.47 -5.60
CA VAL A 573 -28.74 22.74 -5.80
C VAL A 573 -28.52 23.99 -6.67
N VAL A 574 -27.44 24.73 -6.41
CA VAL A 574 -27.08 25.94 -7.19
C VAL A 574 -26.49 25.65 -8.56
N ASN A 575 -25.98 24.42 -8.78
CA ASN A 575 -25.37 23.94 -10.02
C ASN A 575 -26.01 22.62 -10.49
N PRO A 576 -27.31 22.59 -10.84
CA PRO A 576 -27.94 21.36 -11.31
C PRO A 576 -27.22 20.82 -12.57
N PRO A 577 -27.16 19.49 -12.76
CA PRO A 577 -26.59 18.88 -13.95
C PRO A 577 -27.35 19.37 -15.19
N THR A 578 -26.61 19.55 -16.29
CA THR A 578 -27.14 20.06 -17.56
C THR A 578 -27.01 19.02 -18.68
N GLY A 579 -27.73 19.21 -19.78
CA GLY A 579 -27.66 18.31 -20.94
C GLY A 579 -28.24 16.92 -20.69
N PHE A 580 -27.56 15.87 -21.13
CA PHE A 580 -28.05 14.48 -21.06
C PHE A 580 -28.20 13.97 -19.62
N ASP A 581 -27.40 14.48 -18.68
CA ASP A 581 -27.47 14.12 -17.25
C ASP A 581 -28.65 14.76 -16.50
N ALA A 582 -29.35 15.72 -17.11
CA ALA A 582 -30.57 16.33 -16.55
C ALA A 582 -31.85 15.55 -16.90
N LYS A 583 -31.78 14.61 -17.85
CA LYS A 583 -32.96 13.92 -18.40
C LYS A 583 -33.37 12.75 -17.49
N GLY A 584 -34.62 12.77 -17.02
CA GLY A 584 -35.17 11.73 -16.12
C GLY A 584 -34.69 11.87 -14.67
N VAL A 585 -34.43 13.10 -14.22
CA VAL A 585 -34.04 13.41 -12.84
C VAL A 585 -35.25 13.94 -12.06
N HIS A 586 -35.47 13.37 -10.89
CA HIS A 586 -36.46 13.80 -9.91
C HIS A 586 -35.74 14.49 -8.75
N TRP A 587 -36.16 15.72 -8.43
CA TRP A 587 -35.54 16.54 -7.38
C TRP A 587 -36.18 16.27 -6.04
N LEU A 588 -35.38 16.28 -4.97
CA LEU A 588 -35.84 16.01 -3.62
C LEU A 588 -35.52 17.18 -2.69
N ASP A 589 -36.33 17.33 -1.64
CA ASP A 589 -36.02 18.16 -0.48
C ASP A 589 -34.76 17.60 0.22
N PRO A 590 -33.66 18.37 0.35
CA PRO A 590 -32.34 17.87 0.76
C PRO A 590 -32.24 17.60 2.27
N VAL A 591 -33.04 16.67 2.76
CA VAL A 591 -33.11 16.28 4.19
C VAL A 591 -32.39 14.96 4.45
N LEU A 592 -32.39 14.05 3.47
CA LEU A 592 -31.76 12.73 3.61
C LEU A 592 -30.25 12.81 3.34
N LEU A 593 -29.48 12.07 4.14
CA LEU A 593 -28.04 11.92 3.94
C LEU A 593 -27.72 10.50 3.48
N ALA A 594 -26.77 10.36 2.58
CA ALA A 594 -26.22 9.09 2.14
C ALA A 594 -24.73 9.04 2.43
N GLU A 595 -24.29 7.95 3.04
CA GLU A 595 -22.88 7.66 3.18
C GLU A 595 -22.36 6.95 1.93
N VAL A 596 -21.27 7.45 1.38
CA VAL A 596 -20.74 7.00 0.09
C VAL A 596 -19.23 6.83 0.21
N ALA A 597 -18.76 5.66 -0.22
CA ALA A 597 -17.34 5.40 -0.46
C ALA A 597 -17.02 5.79 -1.90
N PHE A 598 -15.92 6.49 -2.12
CA PHE A 598 -15.53 6.98 -3.43
C PHE A 598 -14.02 7.02 -3.61
N ALA A 599 -13.56 7.04 -4.86
CA ALA A 599 -12.13 7.10 -5.16
C ALA A 599 -11.59 8.53 -4.93
N GLU A 600 -12.33 9.53 -5.42
CA GLU A 600 -11.97 10.94 -5.28
C GLU A 600 -13.17 11.89 -5.50
N ILE A 601 -13.02 13.14 -5.04
CA ILE A 601 -13.87 14.27 -5.43
C ILE A 601 -13.06 15.10 -6.42
N THR A 602 -13.66 15.42 -7.57
CA THR A 602 -13.04 16.22 -8.63
C THR A 602 -12.84 17.68 -8.17
N GLN A 603 -12.00 18.43 -8.89
CA GLN A 603 -11.90 19.89 -8.67
C GLN A 603 -13.21 20.65 -8.93
N GLU A 604 -14.12 20.06 -9.70
CA GLU A 604 -15.48 20.57 -9.92
C GLU A 604 -16.45 20.19 -8.79
N GLY A 605 -15.97 19.48 -7.76
CA GLY A 605 -16.75 19.06 -6.59
C GLY A 605 -17.55 17.77 -6.79
N SER A 606 -17.31 17.00 -7.87
CA SER A 606 -18.07 15.77 -8.16
C SER A 606 -17.40 14.49 -7.66
N VAL A 607 -18.17 13.52 -7.19
CA VAL A 607 -17.68 12.25 -6.65
C VAL A 607 -17.48 11.22 -7.77
N ARG A 608 -16.36 10.47 -7.71
CA ARG A 608 -16.02 9.41 -8.68
C ARG A 608 -15.91 8.04 -8.05
N HIS A 609 -16.34 7.01 -8.79
CA HIS A 609 -16.44 5.63 -8.30
C HIS A 609 -17.22 5.53 -7.00
N ALA A 610 -18.33 6.26 -6.93
CA ALA A 610 -19.22 6.30 -5.78
C ALA A 610 -19.91 4.94 -5.58
N VAL A 611 -19.82 4.39 -4.38
CA VAL A 611 -20.53 3.19 -3.93
C VAL A 611 -21.32 3.54 -2.67
N PHE A 612 -22.64 3.37 -2.74
CA PHE A 612 -23.54 3.63 -1.62
C PHE A 612 -23.27 2.65 -0.47
N GLN A 613 -23.22 3.18 0.75
CA GLN A 613 -23.00 2.39 1.98
C GLN A 613 -24.26 2.35 2.86
N GLY A 614 -24.97 3.47 3.00
CA GLY A 614 -26.18 3.54 3.84
C GLY A 614 -26.77 4.95 3.96
N LEU A 615 -27.96 5.08 4.55
CA LEU A 615 -28.62 6.37 4.83
C LEU A 615 -28.32 6.89 6.24
N ARG A 616 -28.10 8.20 6.40
CA ARG A 616 -27.80 8.80 7.70
C ARG A 616 -28.87 9.78 8.14
N ASN A 617 -29.33 9.59 9.37
CA ASN A 617 -30.35 10.43 10.01
C ASN A 617 -29.81 11.08 11.30
N ASP A 618 -28.53 10.89 11.61
CA ASP A 618 -27.89 11.33 12.84
C ASP A 618 -27.32 12.75 12.75
N LYS A 619 -27.18 13.32 11.54
CA LYS A 619 -26.60 14.65 11.28
C LYS A 619 -27.57 15.56 10.52
N PRO A 620 -27.60 16.88 10.78
CA PRO A 620 -28.36 17.82 9.97
C PRO A 620 -27.69 18.02 8.61
N ALA A 621 -28.49 18.06 7.54
CA ALA A 621 -27.98 18.16 6.18
C ALA A 621 -27.10 19.39 5.93
N GLN A 622 -27.42 20.52 6.58
CA GLN A 622 -26.68 21.78 6.45
C GLN A 622 -25.25 21.71 7.00
N SER A 623 -24.91 20.67 7.79
CA SER A 623 -23.58 20.50 8.36
C SER A 623 -22.63 19.65 7.50
N ILE A 624 -23.12 19.15 6.36
CA ILE A 624 -22.37 18.24 5.49
C ILE A 624 -21.63 19.05 4.42
N THR A 625 -20.35 19.30 4.68
CA THR A 625 -19.40 19.96 3.77
C THR A 625 -18.31 18.98 3.33
N GLU A 626 -17.54 19.34 2.30
CA GLU A 626 -16.40 18.54 1.84
C GLU A 626 -15.34 18.36 2.95
N GLU A 627 -14.99 17.11 3.29
CA GLU A 627 -13.88 16.85 4.23
C GLU A 627 -12.53 17.01 3.53
N ARG A 628 -11.78 18.08 3.87
CA ARG A 628 -10.41 18.32 3.39
C ARG A 628 -9.37 18.03 4.47
N PRO A 629 -8.25 17.37 4.14
CA PRO A 629 -7.15 17.19 5.08
C PRO A 629 -6.55 18.55 5.49
N ALA A 630 -6.26 18.68 6.79
CA ALA A 630 -5.45 19.77 7.33
C ALA A 630 -3.96 19.35 7.32
N ALA A 631 -3.06 20.34 7.26
CA ALA A 631 -1.62 20.09 7.41
C ALA A 631 -1.32 19.46 8.78
N ALA A 632 -0.42 18.47 8.81
CA ALA A 632 -0.04 17.79 10.04
C ALA A 632 0.54 18.80 11.07
N PRO A 633 0.10 18.79 12.33
CA PRO A 633 0.59 19.72 13.33
C PRO A 633 2.06 19.44 13.68
N CYS A 634 2.98 20.33 13.28
CA CYS A 634 4.39 20.26 13.67
C CYS A 634 4.57 20.57 15.17
N ALA A 635 5.37 19.77 15.86
CA ALA A 635 5.75 19.97 17.25
C ALA A 635 6.73 21.15 17.39
N ALA A 636 6.21 22.38 17.54
CA ALA A 636 7.01 23.49 18.02
C ALA A 636 7.20 23.35 19.54
N SER A 637 8.45 23.17 19.96
CA SER A 637 8.87 23.10 21.36
C SER A 637 8.32 24.28 22.17
N ALA A 638 7.56 23.98 23.22
CA ALA A 638 7.12 24.95 24.19
C ALA A 638 8.31 25.41 25.06
N THR A 639 8.86 26.58 24.74
CA THR A 639 9.53 27.42 25.74
C THR A 639 8.81 28.76 25.84
N LYS A 640 7.90 28.85 26.80
CA LYS A 640 7.28 30.11 27.23
C LYS A 640 8.33 30.96 27.96
N ALA A 641 8.91 31.94 27.28
CA ALA A 641 9.50 33.11 27.93
C ALA A 641 8.57 34.31 27.74
N LYS A 642 7.92 34.75 28.83
CA LYS A 642 7.18 36.01 28.90
C LYS A 642 8.12 37.17 28.54
N LYS A 643 7.73 38.05 27.60
CA LYS A 643 8.01 39.49 27.75
C LYS A 643 7.08 40.37 26.91
N LYS A 644 6.60 41.39 27.62
CA LYS A 644 5.72 42.51 27.30
C LYS A 644 6.09 43.27 26.00
N THR A 645 5.07 43.80 25.34
CA THR A 645 5.14 45.01 24.49
C THR A 645 5.77 46.17 25.26
N PRO A 646 6.62 46.98 24.61
CA PRO A 646 6.15 48.25 24.01
C PRO A 646 6.78 48.48 22.62
N GLY A 647 6.11 49.07 21.63
CA GLY A 647 5.87 50.52 21.54
C GLY A 647 6.72 51.12 20.40
N LYS A 648 6.04 51.58 19.34
CA LYS A 648 6.43 52.48 18.24
C LYS A 648 7.91 52.93 18.13
N THR A 649 8.51 52.71 16.96
CA THR A 649 9.20 53.72 16.14
C THR A 649 9.46 53.17 14.72
N ALA A 650 9.27 54.02 13.70
CA ALA A 650 9.66 53.84 12.30
C ALA A 650 10.86 54.79 12.02
N PRO A 651 11.40 54.92 10.78
CA PRO A 651 11.78 53.95 9.73
C PRO A 651 13.23 54.19 9.25
N ALA A 652 13.80 53.33 8.38
CA ALA A 652 14.83 53.77 7.42
C ALA A 652 14.90 52.86 6.18
N ARG A 653 14.96 53.51 5.02
CA ARG A 653 14.90 52.99 3.65
C ARG A 653 16.25 52.43 3.18
N SER A 654 16.22 51.44 2.28
CA SER A 654 16.97 51.54 1.03
C SER A 654 16.35 50.64 -0.05
N ASP A 655 16.29 51.23 -1.24
CA ASP A 655 15.68 50.75 -2.47
C ASP A 655 16.21 49.40 -2.96
N ASN A 656 15.32 48.58 -3.52
CA ASN A 656 15.51 48.16 -4.91
C ASN A 656 14.21 47.65 -5.56
N ARG A 657 13.69 48.52 -6.44
CA ARG A 657 13.06 48.25 -7.73
C ARG A 657 12.39 46.88 -7.96
N LYS A 658 11.06 46.90 -7.99
CA LYS A 658 10.20 45.97 -8.75
C LYS A 658 10.65 45.93 -10.22
N PRO A 659 10.69 44.75 -10.86
CA PRO A 659 10.31 44.62 -12.25
C PRO A 659 8.78 44.53 -12.36
N ALA A 660 8.22 45.26 -13.32
CA ALA A 660 6.81 45.19 -13.70
C ALA A 660 6.44 43.79 -14.23
N PRO A 661 5.17 43.36 -14.12
CA PRO A 661 4.74 42.06 -14.64
C PRO A 661 4.74 42.09 -16.17
N ALA A 662 5.58 41.25 -16.78
CA ALA A 662 5.43 40.90 -18.18
C ALA A 662 4.23 39.96 -18.34
N ALA A 663 3.48 40.20 -19.42
CA ALA A 663 2.16 39.68 -19.71
C ALA A 663 1.99 38.18 -19.49
N THR A 664 1.08 37.80 -18.59
CA THR A 664 0.41 36.50 -18.65
C THR A 664 -0.94 36.70 -19.32
N SER A 665 -1.01 36.26 -20.58
CA SER A 665 -2.27 36.04 -21.27
C SER A 665 -3.05 34.94 -20.53
N GLY A 666 -4.20 35.32 -19.97
CA GLY A 666 -5.39 34.46 -19.89
C GLY A 666 -5.47 33.40 -18.78
N LYS A 667 -6.24 33.71 -17.74
CA LYS A 667 -7.13 32.81 -16.96
C LYS A 667 -6.56 31.66 -16.09
N ILE A 668 -5.33 31.17 -16.24
CA ILE A 668 -4.84 30.06 -15.38
C ILE A 668 -4.09 30.58 -14.14
N ARG A 669 -4.64 30.29 -12.96
CA ARG A 669 -3.99 30.56 -11.67
C ARG A 669 -2.98 29.44 -11.34
N LEU A 670 -1.69 29.78 -11.30
CA LEU A 670 -0.65 28.87 -10.80
C LEU A 670 -0.70 28.81 -9.26
N THR A 671 -0.91 27.63 -8.67
CA THR A 671 -0.87 27.43 -7.21
C THR A 671 0.51 26.96 -6.77
N HIS A 672 0.93 27.41 -5.57
CA HIS A 672 2.27 27.17 -5.01
C HIS A 672 3.41 27.47 -6.02
N PRO A 673 3.45 28.68 -6.61
CA PRO A 673 4.47 29.03 -7.60
C PRO A 673 5.90 28.91 -7.06
N GLU A 674 6.10 29.22 -5.78
CA GLU A 674 7.38 29.15 -5.06
C GLU A 674 7.84 27.72 -4.71
N ARG A 675 7.02 26.69 -4.95
CA ARG A 675 7.38 25.30 -4.65
C ARG A 675 8.63 24.91 -5.42
N ILE A 676 9.66 24.45 -4.71
CA ILE A 676 10.89 23.92 -5.31
C ILE A 676 10.56 22.59 -5.99
N ILE A 677 10.92 22.49 -7.28
CA ILE A 677 10.76 21.27 -8.09
C ILE A 677 12.09 20.55 -8.32
N ASP A 678 13.21 21.25 -8.17
CA ASP A 678 14.55 20.66 -8.18
C ASP A 678 15.42 21.36 -7.12
N PRO A 679 15.74 20.67 -6.00
CA PRO A 679 16.55 21.25 -4.93
C PRO A 679 17.96 21.67 -5.37
N VAL A 680 18.55 20.98 -6.36
CA VAL A 680 19.93 21.24 -6.78
C VAL A 680 20.04 22.53 -7.56
N SER A 681 19.18 22.73 -8.56
CA SER A 681 19.13 24.00 -9.29
C SER A 681 18.40 25.11 -8.52
N GLY A 682 17.62 24.75 -7.50
CA GLY A 682 16.68 25.64 -6.82
C GLY A 682 15.53 26.09 -7.72
N ALA A 683 15.23 25.36 -8.79
CA ALA A 683 14.14 25.69 -9.71
C ALA A 683 12.79 25.48 -9.02
N THR A 684 11.87 26.40 -9.30
CA THR A 684 10.52 26.42 -8.74
C THR A 684 9.47 26.00 -9.78
N LYS A 685 8.26 25.69 -9.33
CA LYS A 685 7.11 25.42 -10.20
C LYS A 685 6.82 26.60 -11.12
N ARG A 686 7.04 27.83 -10.64
CA ARG A 686 6.94 29.04 -11.46
C ARG A 686 7.99 29.08 -12.57
N ASP A 687 9.25 28.76 -12.26
CA ASP A 687 10.31 28.73 -13.28
C ASP A 687 9.99 27.75 -14.41
N LEU A 688 9.36 26.61 -14.07
CA LEU A 688 8.91 25.63 -15.07
C LEU A 688 7.75 26.15 -15.93
N ALA A 689 6.78 26.85 -15.33
CA ALA A 689 5.67 27.45 -16.06
C ALA A 689 6.16 28.56 -16.99
N ASP A 690 7.01 29.46 -16.48
CA ASP A 690 7.61 30.57 -17.23
C ASP A 690 8.49 30.02 -18.38
N TYR A 691 9.22 28.92 -18.14
CA TYR A 691 9.96 28.20 -19.18
C TYR A 691 9.01 27.71 -20.29
N TYR A 692 7.97 26.96 -19.95
CA TYR A 692 7.06 26.40 -20.96
C TYR A 692 6.29 27.48 -21.73
N ILE A 693 5.98 28.61 -21.10
CA ILE A 693 5.45 29.79 -21.78
C ILE A 693 6.46 30.34 -22.78
N SER A 694 7.72 30.51 -22.36
CA SER A 694 8.78 31.08 -23.21
C SER A 694 9.10 30.24 -24.45
N VAL A 695 8.97 28.91 -24.36
CA VAL A 695 9.27 27.98 -25.48
C VAL A 695 8.01 27.53 -26.23
N SER A 696 6.83 28.06 -25.89
CA SER A 696 5.55 27.56 -26.39
C SER A 696 5.43 27.61 -27.92
N GLU A 697 5.98 28.64 -28.58
CA GLU A 697 6.00 28.76 -30.04
C GLU A 697 6.77 27.61 -30.72
N TRP A 698 7.79 27.07 -30.05
CA TRP A 698 8.61 25.95 -30.53
C TRP A 698 8.04 24.59 -30.12
N LEU A 699 7.46 24.50 -28.93
CA LEU A 699 6.92 23.28 -28.35
C LEU A 699 5.56 22.88 -28.93
N LEU A 700 4.62 23.82 -29.04
CA LEU A 700 3.24 23.52 -29.43
C LEU A 700 3.12 22.87 -30.82
N PRO A 701 3.90 23.25 -31.85
CA PRO A 701 3.91 22.53 -33.13
C PRO A 701 4.28 21.04 -32.99
N GLN A 702 5.08 20.68 -31.98
CA GLN A 702 5.51 19.31 -31.72
C GLN A 702 4.47 18.50 -30.95
N LEU A 703 3.58 19.17 -30.20
CA LEU A 703 2.46 18.58 -29.45
C LEU A 703 1.16 18.54 -30.26
N ALA A 704 1.04 19.39 -31.28
CA ALA A 704 -0.20 19.61 -32.03
C ALA A 704 -0.81 18.30 -32.54
N GLN A 705 -2.06 18.06 -32.13
CA GLN A 705 -2.86 16.88 -32.48
C GLN A 705 -2.21 15.55 -32.10
N ARG A 706 -1.19 15.51 -31.24
CA ARG A 706 -0.55 14.27 -30.79
C ARG A 706 -1.04 13.87 -29.41
N PRO A 707 -1.48 12.61 -29.23
CA PRO A 707 -1.74 12.08 -27.90
C PRO A 707 -0.51 12.23 -27.01
N VAL A 708 -0.70 12.81 -25.82
CA VAL A 708 0.36 13.08 -24.85
C VAL A 708 0.15 12.27 -23.57
N ALA A 709 1.24 11.72 -23.05
CA ALA A 709 1.37 11.19 -21.71
C ALA A 709 2.21 12.16 -20.87
N LEU A 710 1.81 12.36 -19.62
CA LEU A 710 2.43 13.32 -18.72
C LEU A 710 3.25 12.58 -17.66
N VAL A 711 4.46 13.05 -17.37
CA VAL A 711 5.17 12.67 -16.15
C VAL A 711 4.96 13.79 -15.14
N ARG A 712 4.24 13.48 -14.07
CA ARG A 712 3.92 14.43 -13.01
C ARG A 712 4.81 14.19 -11.81
N ALA A 713 5.35 15.27 -11.26
CA ALA A 713 6.13 15.23 -10.02
C ALA A 713 5.58 16.27 -9.03
N PRO A 714 4.53 15.92 -8.26
CA PRO A 714 3.89 16.80 -7.29
C PRO A 714 4.84 17.32 -6.21
N GLU A 715 5.89 16.57 -5.89
CA GLU A 715 6.92 16.92 -4.89
C GLU A 715 8.24 17.38 -5.53
N GLY A 716 8.34 17.38 -6.87
CA GLY A 716 9.59 17.68 -7.58
C GLY A 716 10.39 16.42 -7.94
N VAL A 717 11.59 16.61 -8.50
CA VAL A 717 12.42 15.53 -9.08
C VAL A 717 12.90 14.47 -8.09
N THR A 718 12.89 14.77 -6.79
CA THR A 718 13.32 13.85 -5.71
C THR A 718 12.18 13.00 -5.16
N GLY A 719 10.92 13.35 -5.45
CA GLY A 719 9.74 12.63 -5.00
C GLY A 719 9.26 11.57 -6.00
N GLU A 720 8.05 11.05 -5.78
CA GLU A 720 7.46 10.06 -6.69
C GLU A 720 7.07 10.67 -8.05
N LEU A 721 7.35 9.90 -9.11
CA LEU A 721 7.04 10.27 -10.51
C LEU A 721 5.83 9.49 -11.01
N PHE A 722 4.77 10.19 -11.40
CA PHE A 722 3.55 9.59 -11.91
C PHE A 722 3.53 9.65 -13.43
N PHE A 723 3.62 8.49 -14.09
CA PHE A 723 3.49 8.37 -15.54
C PHE A 723 2.01 8.20 -15.93
N GLN A 724 1.40 9.24 -16.49
CA GLN A 724 -0.02 9.30 -16.77
C GLN A 724 -0.32 9.32 -18.27
N LYS A 725 -0.95 8.25 -18.79
CA LYS A 725 -1.36 8.12 -20.21
C LYS A 725 -2.80 8.54 -20.51
N ASN A 726 -3.70 8.40 -19.52
CA ASN A 726 -5.14 8.53 -19.73
C ASN A 726 -5.66 9.87 -19.18
N ALA A 727 -6.59 10.47 -19.92
CA ALA A 727 -7.28 11.70 -19.56
C ALA A 727 -8.46 11.48 -18.62
N GLU A 728 -8.80 10.22 -18.29
CA GLU A 728 -9.88 9.93 -17.36
C GLU A 728 -9.59 10.68 -16.08
N HIS A 729 -10.49 11.61 -15.78
CA HIS A 729 -10.61 12.24 -14.50
C HIS A 729 -9.73 13.51 -14.24
N LEU A 730 -9.02 14.07 -15.23
CA LEU A 730 -8.44 15.42 -15.11
C LEU A 730 -9.17 16.46 -15.97
N SER A 731 -9.77 17.47 -15.35
CA SER A 731 -10.13 18.72 -16.04
C SER A 731 -8.91 19.65 -16.05
N ILE A 732 -7.89 19.31 -16.85
CA ILE A 732 -6.81 20.28 -17.11
C ILE A 732 -7.42 21.36 -18.03
N PRO A 733 -7.45 22.64 -17.61
CA PRO A 733 -7.99 23.71 -18.44
C PRO A 733 -7.30 23.74 -19.81
N GLY A 734 -8.08 23.77 -20.89
CA GLY A 734 -7.58 23.82 -22.27
C GLY A 734 -7.17 22.50 -22.90
N ILE A 735 -7.05 21.38 -22.14
CA ILE A 735 -6.73 20.06 -22.73
C ILE A 735 -7.94 19.52 -23.50
N GLU A 736 -7.68 19.15 -24.76
CA GLU A 736 -8.64 18.41 -25.58
C GLU A 736 -8.50 16.91 -25.27
N THR A 737 -9.63 16.20 -25.24
CA THR A 737 -9.65 14.75 -25.01
C THR A 737 -10.32 14.03 -26.17
N MET A 738 -9.74 12.91 -26.59
CA MET A 738 -10.33 12.06 -27.64
C MET A 738 -10.92 10.79 -27.05
N GLY A 739 -12.04 10.34 -27.62
CA GLY A 739 -12.89 9.26 -27.09
C GLY A 739 -12.25 7.86 -27.10
N LYS A 740 -12.80 6.97 -26.26
CA LYS A 740 -12.30 5.62 -25.93
C LYS A 740 -12.32 4.60 -27.07
N ALA A 741 -12.87 4.95 -28.24
CA ALA A 741 -13.23 4.00 -29.29
C ALA A 741 -12.04 3.20 -29.84
N TYR A 742 -10.83 3.79 -29.83
CA TYR A 742 -9.64 3.17 -30.41
C TYR A 742 -8.66 2.60 -29.37
N THR A 743 -8.55 3.25 -28.20
CA THR A 743 -7.52 2.97 -27.19
C THR A 743 -8.09 2.36 -25.89
N GLY A 744 -9.40 2.14 -25.80
CA GLY A 744 -10.08 1.69 -24.58
C GLY A 744 -10.22 2.76 -23.48
N HIS A 745 -9.39 3.81 -23.53
CA HIS A 745 -9.35 4.93 -22.59
C HIS A 745 -9.15 6.26 -23.34
N PRO A 746 -9.65 7.40 -22.85
CA PRO A 746 -9.47 8.69 -23.50
C PRO A 746 -8.02 9.17 -23.37
N VAL A 747 -7.50 9.73 -24.46
CA VAL A 747 -6.14 10.29 -24.55
C VAL A 747 -6.17 11.82 -24.51
N MET A 748 -5.09 12.43 -24.00
CA MET A 748 -4.96 13.89 -23.86
C MET A 748 -4.28 14.51 -25.08
N LEU A 749 -4.71 15.70 -25.49
CA LEU A 749 -4.06 16.54 -26.49
C LEU A 749 -3.76 17.92 -25.88
N ILE A 750 -2.54 18.42 -26.08
CA ILE A 750 -2.12 19.77 -25.69
C ILE A 750 -1.88 20.58 -26.97
N ASN A 751 -2.91 21.33 -27.39
CA ASN A 751 -2.89 22.07 -28.66
C ASN A 751 -2.71 23.58 -28.49
N ASN A 752 -2.73 24.08 -27.26
CA ASN A 752 -2.70 25.50 -26.98
C ASN A 752 -1.92 25.79 -25.67
N LEU A 753 -1.55 27.06 -25.48
CA LEU A 753 -0.77 27.50 -24.32
C LEU A 753 -1.52 27.29 -23.00
N GLU A 754 -2.85 27.45 -23.00
CA GLU A 754 -3.69 27.24 -21.82
C GLU A 754 -3.58 25.77 -21.34
N ALA A 755 -3.73 24.81 -22.24
CA ALA A 755 -3.53 23.38 -21.98
C ALA A 755 -2.15 23.05 -21.42
N LEU A 756 -1.11 23.68 -21.99
CA LEU A 756 0.28 23.47 -21.59
C LEU A 756 0.53 23.98 -20.17
N VAL A 757 0.14 25.22 -19.87
CA VAL A 757 0.29 25.80 -18.53
C VAL A 757 -0.61 25.08 -17.52
N GLY A 758 -1.79 24.63 -17.95
CA GLY A 758 -2.68 23.79 -17.16
C GLY A 758 -2.04 22.45 -16.76
N ALA A 759 -1.31 21.81 -17.69
CA ALA A 759 -0.57 20.59 -17.39
C ALA A 759 0.52 20.84 -16.34
N VAL A 760 1.30 21.93 -16.48
CA VAL A 760 2.32 22.33 -15.50
C VAL A 760 1.71 22.66 -14.14
N GLN A 761 0.54 23.31 -14.12
CA GLN A 761 -0.21 23.58 -12.90
C GLN A 761 -0.58 22.29 -12.15
N MET A 762 -0.87 21.21 -12.88
CA MET A 762 -1.07 19.86 -12.33
C MET A 762 0.24 19.10 -12.06
N SER A 763 1.36 19.82 -12.00
CA SER A 763 2.71 19.31 -11.74
C SER A 763 3.26 18.40 -12.85
N ALA A 764 2.78 18.52 -14.09
CA ALA A 764 3.40 17.85 -15.24
C ALA A 764 4.74 18.53 -15.56
N MET A 765 5.80 17.72 -15.58
CA MET A 765 7.17 18.17 -15.86
C MET A 765 7.65 17.65 -17.20
N GLU A 766 7.47 16.37 -17.50
CA GLU A 766 7.77 15.80 -18.82
C GLU A 766 6.51 15.58 -19.65
N LEU A 767 6.61 15.83 -20.95
CA LEU A 767 5.58 15.63 -21.96
C LEU A 767 6.05 14.56 -22.94
N HIS A 768 5.30 13.46 -23.07
CA HIS A 768 5.66 12.33 -23.92
C HIS A 768 4.60 12.13 -25.00
N VAL A 769 4.98 12.16 -26.26
CA VAL A 769 4.05 12.13 -27.40
C VAL A 769 4.07 10.80 -28.12
N TRP A 770 2.93 10.44 -28.69
CA TRP A 770 2.79 9.29 -29.59
C TRP A 770 3.44 9.58 -30.96
N ASN A 771 3.61 8.51 -31.74
CA ASN A 771 4.10 8.55 -33.12
C ASN A 771 2.97 8.64 -34.17
N ALA A 772 1.76 8.98 -33.74
CA ALA A 772 0.61 9.25 -34.60
C ALA A 772 -0.10 10.54 -34.14
N VAL A 773 -1.02 11.02 -34.97
CA VAL A 773 -1.85 12.20 -34.70
C VAL A 773 -3.32 11.82 -34.62
N ALA A 774 -4.11 12.63 -33.92
CA ALA A 774 -5.54 12.51 -33.71
C ALA A 774 -6.35 12.20 -34.98
N GLY A 775 -5.97 12.80 -36.11
CA GLY A 775 -6.65 12.60 -37.39
C GLY A 775 -6.54 11.19 -37.97
N ASP A 776 -5.48 10.44 -37.63
CA ASP A 776 -5.30 9.04 -38.00
C ASP A 776 -4.41 8.35 -36.95
N LEU A 777 -5.02 7.83 -35.89
CA LEU A 777 -4.33 7.14 -34.81
C LEU A 777 -3.90 5.71 -35.18
N GLU A 778 -4.40 5.16 -36.29
CA GLU A 778 -4.07 3.81 -36.72
C GLU A 778 -2.74 3.75 -37.49
N ARG A 779 -2.37 4.88 -38.11
CA ARG A 779 -1.21 4.98 -38.99
C ARG A 779 -0.21 5.99 -38.47
N PRO A 780 0.93 5.53 -37.90
CA PRO A 780 1.99 6.42 -37.46
C PRO A 780 2.49 7.32 -38.59
N ASP A 781 2.67 8.59 -38.27
CA ASP A 781 3.25 9.62 -39.16
C ASP A 781 4.75 9.82 -38.89
N ARG A 782 5.34 9.01 -38.02
CA ARG A 782 6.79 8.92 -37.79
C ARG A 782 7.17 7.62 -37.09
N PHE A 783 8.47 7.33 -37.08
CA PHE A 783 9.06 6.40 -36.12
C PHE A 783 10.29 7.03 -35.46
N ILE A 784 10.68 6.49 -34.32
CA ILE A 784 11.80 6.98 -33.51
C ILE A 784 12.77 5.84 -33.24
N LEU A 785 14.05 6.13 -33.38
CA LEU A 785 15.15 5.30 -32.90
C LEU A 785 15.80 6.02 -31.73
N ASP A 786 15.69 5.45 -30.53
CA ASP A 786 16.25 6.03 -29.30
C ASP A 786 17.59 5.36 -28.99
N LEU A 787 18.69 6.09 -29.17
CA LEU A 787 20.04 5.56 -28.98
C LEU A 787 20.40 5.64 -27.50
N ASP A 788 20.30 4.50 -26.81
CA ASP A 788 20.58 4.34 -25.39
C ASP A 788 21.97 3.73 -25.16
N PRO A 789 22.96 4.51 -24.70
CA PRO A 789 24.31 4.00 -24.46
C PRO A 789 24.42 3.22 -23.15
N ASP A 790 25.45 2.38 -23.07
CA ASP A 790 26.02 1.99 -21.77
C ASP A 790 26.46 3.27 -21.01
N PRO A 791 26.10 3.43 -19.73
CA PRO A 791 26.59 4.53 -18.90
C PRO A 791 28.11 4.74 -18.88
N ALA A 792 28.91 3.70 -19.15
CA ALA A 792 30.37 3.75 -19.17
C ALA A 792 30.96 4.11 -20.55
N LEU A 793 30.15 4.22 -21.61
CA LEU A 793 30.65 4.60 -22.93
C LEU A 793 30.94 6.11 -23.01
N PRO A 794 32.05 6.51 -23.66
CA PRO A 794 32.36 7.92 -23.87
C PRO A 794 31.37 8.55 -24.86
N TRP A 795 31.12 9.86 -24.71
CA TRP A 795 30.21 10.62 -25.59
C TRP A 795 30.57 10.49 -27.08
N LYS A 796 31.87 10.41 -27.40
CA LYS A 796 32.34 10.18 -28.77
C LYS A 796 31.70 8.94 -29.43
N SER A 797 31.46 7.87 -28.65
CA SER A 797 30.78 6.68 -29.17
C SER A 797 29.32 6.92 -29.52
N MET A 798 28.63 7.81 -28.78
CA MET A 798 27.26 8.24 -29.12
C MET A 798 27.24 9.04 -30.43
N VAL A 799 28.22 9.93 -30.61
CA VAL A 799 28.39 10.71 -31.84
C VAL A 799 28.60 9.78 -33.05
N GLU A 800 29.57 8.86 -32.97
CA GLU A 800 29.85 7.87 -34.02
C GLU A 800 28.61 7.02 -34.34
N ALA A 801 27.91 6.54 -33.31
CA ALA A 801 26.73 5.71 -33.49
C ALA A 801 25.55 6.45 -34.13
N THR A 802 25.37 7.73 -33.78
CA THR A 802 24.32 8.56 -34.40
C THR A 802 24.61 8.77 -35.88
N GLN A 803 25.86 9.09 -36.24
CA GLN A 803 26.26 9.23 -37.65
C GLN A 803 26.07 7.94 -38.44
N MET A 804 26.44 6.78 -37.87
CA MET A 804 26.19 5.48 -38.51
C MET A 804 24.69 5.23 -38.71
N THR A 805 23.86 5.63 -37.74
CA THR A 805 22.40 5.51 -37.86
C THR A 805 21.86 6.39 -38.98
N GLN A 806 22.32 7.64 -39.08
CA GLN A 806 21.93 8.55 -40.15
C GLN A 806 22.39 8.04 -41.52
N ALA A 807 23.62 7.55 -41.65
CA ALA A 807 24.13 7.00 -42.90
C ALA A 807 23.29 5.81 -43.41
N VAL A 808 22.86 4.92 -42.51
CA VAL A 808 21.96 3.80 -42.87
C VAL A 808 20.59 4.32 -43.30
N LEU A 809 20.06 5.36 -42.64
CA LEU A 809 18.78 5.97 -43.05
C LEU A 809 18.89 6.69 -44.40
N ASP A 810 20.00 7.37 -44.66
CA ASP A 810 20.29 8.03 -45.93
C ASP A 810 20.41 7.01 -47.07
N GLU A 811 21.06 5.87 -46.84
CA GLU A 811 21.13 4.77 -47.82
C GLU A 811 19.74 4.18 -48.13
N LEU A 812 18.84 4.17 -47.14
CA LEU A 812 17.44 3.80 -47.31
C LEU A 812 16.60 4.91 -47.96
N GLY A 813 17.17 6.11 -48.18
CA GLY A 813 16.47 7.27 -48.72
C GLY A 813 15.47 7.90 -47.74
N LEU A 814 15.71 7.75 -46.43
CA LEU A 814 14.87 8.29 -45.37
C LEU A 814 15.55 9.49 -44.73
N LYS A 815 14.96 10.67 -44.88
CA LYS A 815 15.39 11.87 -44.16
C LYS A 815 15.11 11.71 -42.67
N SER A 816 16.11 12.02 -41.84
CA SER A 816 16.05 11.89 -40.38
C SER A 816 16.35 13.22 -39.69
N PHE A 817 15.83 13.38 -38.48
CA PHE A 817 15.93 14.58 -37.68
C PHE A 817 16.39 14.22 -36.27
N LEU A 818 17.29 15.01 -35.68
CA LEU A 818 17.92 14.69 -34.40
C LEU A 818 17.39 15.56 -33.28
N LYS A 819 17.31 14.99 -32.08
CA LYS A 819 17.25 15.75 -30.82
C LYS A 819 17.99 15.06 -29.71
N THR A 820 18.56 15.83 -28.79
CA THR A 820 19.06 15.27 -27.54
C THR A 820 17.92 14.70 -26.71
N SER A 821 18.18 13.66 -25.93
CA SER A 821 17.16 13.12 -25.01
C SER A 821 16.93 14.00 -23.78
N GLY A 822 17.86 14.88 -23.40
CA GLY A 822 17.92 15.45 -22.05
C GLY A 822 18.35 14.43 -20.99
N GLY A 823 18.85 13.26 -21.43
CA GLY A 823 19.38 12.21 -20.58
C GLY A 823 20.80 11.87 -21.00
N LYS A 824 21.03 10.63 -21.47
CA LYS A 824 22.35 10.18 -21.94
C LYS A 824 22.41 9.87 -23.44
N GLY A 825 21.25 9.82 -24.10
CA GLY A 825 21.10 9.35 -25.48
C GLY A 825 20.67 10.42 -26.49
N ILE A 826 20.61 10.04 -27.75
CA ILE A 826 20.07 10.83 -28.87
C ILE A 826 18.82 10.15 -29.42
N HIS A 827 17.79 10.94 -29.71
CA HIS A 827 16.63 10.46 -30.46
C HIS A 827 16.78 10.82 -31.93
N VAL A 828 16.66 9.82 -32.80
CA VAL A 828 16.55 9.99 -34.26
C VAL A 828 15.08 9.84 -34.65
N VAL A 829 14.51 10.89 -35.23
CA VAL A 829 13.11 10.97 -35.62
C VAL A 829 13.01 10.90 -37.15
N VAL A 830 12.19 9.99 -37.65
CA VAL A 830 12.00 9.78 -39.09
C VAL A 830 10.53 9.98 -39.42
N PRO A 831 10.14 11.09 -40.07
CA PRO A 831 8.74 11.32 -40.45
C PRO A 831 8.31 10.32 -41.53
N LEU A 832 7.04 9.97 -41.55
CA LEU A 832 6.42 9.08 -42.53
C LEU A 832 5.10 9.67 -43.00
N THR A 833 4.76 9.40 -44.25
CA THR A 833 3.38 9.59 -44.70
C THR A 833 2.54 8.47 -44.06
N PRO A 834 1.46 8.80 -43.31
CA PRO A 834 0.66 7.82 -42.55
C PRO A 834 -0.12 6.88 -43.48
N LYS A 835 0.57 5.86 -44.01
CA LYS A 835 0.02 4.79 -44.87
C LYS A 835 0.16 3.40 -44.26
N ALA A 836 1.17 3.20 -43.42
CA ALA A 836 1.47 1.94 -42.76
C ALA A 836 0.85 1.91 -41.36
N ASP A 837 0.42 0.74 -40.91
CA ASP A 837 -0.05 0.51 -39.54
C ASP A 837 1.12 0.42 -38.53
N TRP A 838 0.77 0.41 -37.24
CA TRP A 838 1.73 0.32 -36.14
C TRP A 838 2.68 -0.88 -36.24
N ASP A 839 2.14 -2.07 -36.54
CA ASP A 839 2.93 -3.29 -36.62
C ASP A 839 3.93 -3.25 -37.76
N THR A 840 3.52 -2.71 -38.91
CA THR A 840 4.41 -2.51 -40.07
C THR A 840 5.54 -1.54 -39.72
N VAL A 841 5.22 -0.39 -39.11
CA VAL A 841 6.21 0.64 -38.75
C VAL A 841 7.18 0.10 -37.70
N LYS A 842 6.69 -0.62 -36.69
CA LYS A 842 7.51 -1.26 -35.65
C LYS A 842 8.38 -2.38 -36.21
N ALA A 843 7.85 -3.22 -37.11
CA ALA A 843 8.62 -4.28 -37.74
C ALA A 843 9.73 -3.71 -38.64
N PHE A 844 9.44 -2.62 -39.36
CA PHE A 844 10.42 -1.94 -40.19
C PHE A 844 11.54 -1.30 -39.35
N SER A 845 11.21 -0.56 -38.29
CA SER A 845 12.23 0.03 -37.40
C SER A 845 13.06 -1.05 -36.69
N HIS A 846 12.45 -2.15 -36.25
CA HIS A 846 13.17 -3.30 -35.69
C HIS A 846 14.12 -3.94 -36.72
N ALA A 847 13.74 -4.03 -37.99
CA ALA A 847 14.59 -4.57 -39.04
C ALA A 847 15.80 -3.67 -39.32
N ILE A 848 15.64 -2.35 -39.28
CA ILE A 848 16.76 -1.39 -39.36
C ILE A 848 17.74 -1.66 -38.20
N VAL A 849 17.24 -1.74 -36.97
CA VAL A 849 18.07 -2.00 -35.78
C VAL A 849 18.80 -3.35 -35.87
N LYS A 850 18.11 -4.41 -36.31
CA LYS A 850 18.73 -5.73 -36.55
C LYS A 850 19.80 -5.68 -37.63
N HIS A 851 19.55 -4.95 -38.72
CA HIS A 851 20.51 -4.79 -39.80
C HIS A 851 21.77 -4.08 -39.31
N MET A 852 21.62 -2.98 -38.57
CA MET A 852 22.74 -2.25 -37.96
C MET A 852 23.53 -3.08 -36.95
N ALA A 853 22.84 -3.80 -36.07
CA ALA A 853 23.47 -4.69 -35.10
C ALA A 853 24.20 -5.88 -35.76
N LYS A 854 23.79 -6.26 -36.97
CA LYS A 854 24.48 -7.29 -37.76
C LYS A 854 25.71 -6.72 -38.47
N LEU A 855 25.65 -5.49 -38.98
CA LEU A 855 26.77 -4.83 -39.66
C LEU A 855 27.88 -4.45 -38.69
N VAL A 856 27.54 -3.91 -37.52
CA VAL A 856 28.52 -3.43 -36.53
C VAL A 856 28.17 -3.95 -35.12
N PRO A 857 28.29 -5.27 -34.89
CA PRO A 857 27.87 -5.91 -33.64
C PRO A 857 28.64 -5.42 -32.41
N ASP A 858 29.86 -4.90 -32.60
CA ASP A 858 30.69 -4.34 -31.52
C ASP A 858 30.25 -2.95 -31.07
N ARG A 859 29.39 -2.27 -31.85
CA ARG A 859 28.86 -0.94 -31.52
C ARG A 859 27.38 -0.96 -31.17
N PHE A 860 26.59 -1.81 -31.83
CA PHE A 860 25.15 -1.84 -31.67
C PHE A 860 24.63 -3.13 -31.05
N SER A 861 23.59 -3.00 -30.23
CA SER A 861 22.76 -4.10 -29.77
C SER A 861 21.33 -3.93 -30.25
N ALA A 862 20.71 -5.01 -30.71
CA ALA A 862 19.29 -5.07 -31.08
C ALA A 862 18.41 -5.62 -29.95
N VAL A 863 18.99 -5.96 -28.79
CA VAL A 863 18.29 -6.59 -27.67
C VAL A 863 18.20 -5.62 -26.49
N SER A 864 16.99 -5.40 -26.01
CA SER A 864 16.73 -4.50 -24.87
C SER A 864 17.38 -5.00 -23.58
N GLY A 865 17.69 -4.05 -22.69
CA GLY A 865 18.17 -4.32 -21.32
C GLY A 865 19.66 -3.98 -21.12
N PRO A 866 20.06 -3.40 -19.97
CA PRO A 866 21.45 -2.95 -19.74
C PRO A 866 22.51 -4.03 -19.95
N LYS A 867 22.22 -5.28 -19.58
CA LYS A 867 23.15 -6.41 -19.73
C LYS A 867 23.45 -6.77 -21.19
N ASN A 868 22.54 -6.44 -22.11
CA ASN A 868 22.67 -6.77 -23.52
C ASN A 868 23.36 -5.66 -24.34
N ARG A 869 23.80 -4.59 -23.66
CA ARG A 869 24.50 -3.45 -24.27
C ARG A 869 25.77 -3.06 -23.53
N ILE A 870 26.39 -3.98 -22.78
CA ILE A 870 27.64 -3.67 -22.06
C ILE A 870 28.71 -3.25 -23.08
N GLY A 871 29.20 -2.02 -22.97
CA GLY A 871 30.13 -1.41 -23.92
C GLY A 871 29.57 -1.15 -25.33
N ARG A 872 28.24 -1.17 -25.51
CA ARG A 872 27.55 -0.96 -26.80
C ARG A 872 26.38 0.02 -26.64
N ILE A 873 25.81 0.44 -27.77
CA ILE A 873 24.61 1.28 -27.83
C ILE A 873 23.42 0.43 -28.24
N PHE A 874 22.37 0.44 -27.43
CA PHE A 874 21.10 -0.17 -27.80
C PHE A 874 20.29 0.86 -28.57
N ILE A 875 19.82 0.49 -29.77
CA ILE A 875 18.89 1.32 -30.53
C ILE A 875 17.47 0.86 -30.15
N ASP A 876 16.83 1.58 -29.24
CA ASP A 876 15.49 1.27 -28.76
C ASP A 876 14.44 1.59 -29.84
N TYR A 877 13.92 0.54 -30.46
CA TYR A 877 12.82 0.59 -31.41
C TYR A 877 11.45 0.37 -30.73
N LEU A 878 11.40 0.04 -29.44
CA LEU A 878 10.16 -0.32 -28.73
C LEU A 878 9.22 0.88 -28.57
N ARG A 879 9.74 2.10 -28.76
CA ARG A 879 8.96 3.35 -28.82
C ARG A 879 7.99 3.44 -29.99
N ASN A 880 8.07 2.51 -30.94
CA ASN A 880 7.25 2.50 -32.15
C ASN A 880 6.01 1.59 -32.06
N GLY A 881 5.72 1.02 -30.89
CA GLY A 881 4.47 0.27 -30.66
C GLY A 881 3.27 1.16 -30.35
N LEU A 882 2.07 0.62 -30.55
CA LEU A 882 0.82 1.28 -30.16
C LEU A 882 0.85 1.65 -28.66
N GLY A 883 0.56 2.92 -28.35
CA GLY A 883 0.56 3.42 -26.97
C GLY A 883 1.94 3.64 -26.33
N ALA A 884 3.03 3.42 -27.09
CA ALA A 884 4.36 3.84 -26.70
C ALA A 884 4.56 5.34 -26.99
N THR A 885 5.44 5.97 -26.21
CA THR A 885 5.64 7.42 -26.25
C THR A 885 7.12 7.77 -26.12
N THR A 886 7.47 8.95 -26.63
CA THR A 886 8.82 9.52 -26.50
C THR A 886 8.72 10.95 -25.99
N ALA A 887 9.69 11.35 -25.15
CA ALA A 887 9.79 12.72 -24.65
C ALA A 887 9.74 13.72 -25.82
N CYS A 888 8.84 14.69 -25.74
CA CYS A 888 8.64 15.70 -26.77
C CYS A 888 9.89 16.59 -26.91
N ALA A 889 10.17 17.08 -28.11
CA ALA A 889 11.15 18.15 -28.29
C ALA A 889 10.74 19.36 -27.44
N TYR A 890 11.70 20.05 -26.84
CA TYR A 890 11.55 21.15 -25.87
C TYR A 890 10.87 20.78 -24.54
N SER A 891 10.67 19.49 -24.25
CA SER A 891 10.18 19.07 -22.92
C SER A 891 11.33 18.92 -21.92
N VAL A 892 11.09 19.40 -20.69
CA VAL A 892 11.97 19.21 -19.53
C VAL A 892 11.97 17.74 -19.10
N ARG A 893 13.10 17.29 -18.56
CA ARG A 893 13.28 15.97 -17.96
C ARG A 893 13.27 16.05 -16.44
N THR A 894 12.64 15.08 -15.78
CA THR A 894 12.65 14.92 -14.31
C THR A 894 13.96 14.29 -13.86
N ARG A 895 15.04 15.04 -14.04
CA ARG A 895 16.41 14.70 -13.63
C ARG A 895 17.02 15.92 -12.96
N GLU A 896 18.09 15.70 -12.22
CA GLU A 896 18.89 16.76 -11.60
C GLU A 896 19.29 17.81 -12.65
N GLY A 897 19.09 19.09 -12.32
CA GLY A 897 19.38 20.21 -13.23
C GLY A 897 18.32 20.45 -14.30
N LEU A 898 17.24 19.66 -14.34
CA LEU A 898 16.11 19.79 -15.26
C LEU A 898 16.52 19.97 -16.73
N PRO A 899 17.29 19.01 -17.30
CA PRO A 899 17.70 19.06 -18.69
C PRO A 899 16.51 18.99 -19.65
N VAL A 900 16.69 19.44 -20.88
CA VAL A 900 15.65 19.54 -21.90
C VAL A 900 16.02 18.66 -23.10
N SER A 901 15.01 18.03 -23.73
CA SER A 901 15.17 17.36 -25.02
C SER A 901 15.20 18.40 -26.15
N VAL A 902 16.34 18.66 -26.78
CA VAL A 902 16.51 19.79 -27.72
C VAL A 902 16.77 19.33 -29.14
N PRO A 903 16.03 19.81 -30.15
CA PRO A 903 16.37 19.63 -31.57
C PRO A 903 17.75 20.18 -31.93
N ILE A 904 18.49 19.41 -32.70
CA ILE A 904 19.84 19.76 -33.15
C ILE A 904 20.00 19.50 -34.65
N PHE A 905 20.86 20.27 -35.30
CA PHE A 905 21.32 19.94 -36.64
C PHE A 905 22.24 18.71 -36.59
N PRO A 906 22.24 17.86 -37.62
CA PRO A 906 23.18 16.74 -37.72
C PRO A 906 24.65 17.13 -37.50
N GLU A 907 25.06 18.29 -37.98
CA GLU A 907 26.43 18.77 -37.91
C GLU A 907 26.85 19.19 -36.49
N GLU A 908 25.90 19.64 -35.67
CA GLU A 908 26.13 20.12 -34.29
C GLU A 908 26.48 18.99 -33.31
N ILE A 909 26.23 17.72 -33.67
CA ILE A 909 26.42 16.60 -32.74
C ILE A 909 27.86 16.44 -32.26
N HIS A 910 28.83 16.90 -33.05
CA HIS A 910 30.26 16.88 -32.71
C HIS A 910 30.67 17.97 -31.73
N GLU A 911 29.88 19.05 -31.67
CA GLU A 911 30.21 20.26 -30.93
C GLU A 911 29.61 20.24 -29.51
N ILE A 912 28.60 19.40 -29.28
CA ILE A 912 27.96 19.25 -27.98
C ILE A 912 28.71 18.25 -27.08
N PRO A 913 28.91 18.57 -25.79
CA PRO A 913 29.63 17.68 -24.87
C PRO A 913 28.78 16.55 -24.27
N GLY A 914 27.46 16.55 -24.48
CA GLY A 914 26.54 15.57 -23.89
C GLY A 914 25.08 15.72 -24.35
N ALA A 915 24.21 14.83 -23.88
CA ALA A 915 22.78 14.83 -24.21
C ALA A 915 21.90 15.70 -23.26
N ASP A 916 22.48 16.23 -22.19
CA ASP A 916 21.85 17.00 -21.11
C ASP A 916 22.41 18.44 -20.99
N VAL A 917 23.07 18.92 -22.04
CA VAL A 917 23.76 20.23 -22.10
C VAL A 917 22.80 21.40 -21.90
N TRP A 918 21.56 21.25 -22.36
CA TRP A 918 20.54 22.28 -22.22
C TRP A 918 19.55 21.91 -21.12
N ASN A 919 19.16 22.91 -20.34
CA ASN A 919 18.19 22.83 -19.26
C ASN A 919 17.22 24.02 -19.31
N LEU A 920 16.23 24.04 -18.42
CA LEU A 920 15.23 25.12 -18.41
C LEU A 920 15.84 26.53 -18.31
N ARG A 921 17.02 26.66 -17.69
CA ARG A 921 17.65 27.97 -17.42
C ARG A 921 18.50 28.47 -18.56
N ASN A 922 19.11 27.62 -19.38
CA ASN A 922 20.05 28.04 -20.42
C ASN A 922 19.51 27.91 -21.85
N LEU A 923 18.36 27.25 -22.06
CA LEU A 923 17.84 27.01 -23.40
C LEU A 923 17.50 28.28 -24.18
N HIS A 924 17.01 29.33 -23.50
CA HIS A 924 16.70 30.62 -24.14
C HIS A 924 17.92 31.19 -24.88
N GLN A 925 19.12 31.03 -24.32
CA GLN A 925 20.37 31.50 -24.93
C GLN A 925 20.69 30.77 -26.24
N ARG A 926 20.27 29.50 -26.37
CA ARG A 926 20.39 28.75 -27.63
C ARG A 926 19.37 29.27 -28.63
N LEU A 927 18.11 29.38 -28.24
CA LEU A 927 17.04 29.83 -29.14
C LEU A 927 17.30 31.25 -29.69
N GLU A 928 17.86 32.16 -28.87
CA GLU A 928 18.24 33.51 -29.30
C GLU A 928 19.42 33.52 -30.29
N LYS A 929 20.36 32.60 -30.17
CA LYS A 929 21.54 32.49 -31.05
C LYS A 929 21.26 31.71 -32.32
N GLN A 930 20.14 30.99 -32.38
CA GLN A 930 19.83 30.05 -33.43
C GLN A 930 19.17 30.76 -34.61
N ALA A 931 19.85 30.74 -35.77
CA ALA A 931 19.37 31.42 -36.97
C ALA A 931 18.19 30.69 -37.65
N ALA A 932 18.05 29.38 -37.46
CA ALA A 932 17.03 28.54 -38.09
C ALA A 932 16.67 27.31 -37.23
N ASP A 933 15.42 26.86 -37.35
CA ASP A 933 14.91 25.63 -36.70
C ASP A 933 15.54 24.37 -37.34
N PRO A 934 16.23 23.49 -36.58
CA PRO A 934 16.76 22.23 -37.10
C PRO A 934 15.70 21.30 -37.67
N TRP A 935 14.44 21.48 -37.26
CA TRP A 935 13.31 20.67 -37.68
C TRP A 935 12.38 21.39 -38.66
N ALA A 936 12.80 22.51 -39.26
CA ALA A 936 11.98 23.30 -40.20
C ALA A 936 11.37 22.45 -41.34
N GLU A 937 12.09 21.44 -41.82
CA GLU A 937 11.64 20.57 -42.92
C GLU A 937 10.86 19.32 -42.49
N LEU A 938 10.72 19.08 -41.17
CA LEU A 938 10.09 17.86 -40.63
C LEU A 938 8.66 17.68 -41.18
N ASN A 939 7.84 18.73 -41.10
CA ASN A 939 6.44 18.70 -41.54
C ASN A 939 6.27 18.69 -43.07
N ASN A 940 7.31 19.04 -43.83
CA ASN A 940 7.29 19.06 -45.29
C ASN A 940 7.85 17.78 -45.92
N THR A 941 8.55 16.96 -45.13
CA THR A 941 9.11 15.70 -45.60
C THR A 941 7.98 14.69 -45.88
N ARG A 942 7.96 14.12 -47.09
CA ARG A 942 7.00 13.08 -47.50
C ARG A 942 7.77 11.86 -47.94
N GLN A 943 7.77 10.83 -47.09
CA GLN A 943 8.45 9.56 -47.36
C GLN A 943 7.59 8.38 -46.87
N THR A 944 7.74 7.21 -47.50
CA THR A 944 6.95 6.00 -47.21
C THR A 944 7.85 4.78 -47.17
N ILE A 945 7.47 3.77 -46.37
CA ILE A 945 8.17 2.48 -46.34
C ILE A 945 7.92 1.75 -47.68
N THR A 946 8.97 1.53 -48.47
CA THR A 946 8.90 0.85 -49.76
C THR A 946 9.35 -0.61 -49.69
N ALA A 947 8.97 -1.41 -50.69
CA ALA A 947 9.43 -2.79 -50.81
C ALA A 947 10.95 -2.89 -50.99
N ASP A 948 11.56 -1.93 -51.70
CA ASP A 948 13.01 -1.88 -51.90
C ASP A 948 13.76 -1.65 -50.57
N MET A 949 13.29 -0.71 -49.75
CA MET A 949 13.85 -0.49 -48.40
C MET A 949 13.78 -1.77 -47.55
N ARG A 950 12.65 -2.48 -47.57
CA ARG A 950 12.49 -3.76 -46.84
C ARG A 950 13.47 -4.83 -47.34
N ALA A 951 13.67 -4.91 -48.65
CA ALA A 951 14.61 -5.86 -49.25
C ALA A 951 16.06 -5.57 -48.83
N ARG A 952 16.49 -4.30 -48.84
CA ARG A 952 17.85 -3.89 -48.44
C ARG A 952 18.18 -4.28 -46.99
N ILE A 953 17.21 -4.19 -46.08
CA ILE A 953 17.39 -4.56 -44.66
C ILE A 953 17.02 -6.02 -44.34
N GLY A 954 16.71 -6.84 -45.35
CA GLY A 954 16.44 -8.27 -45.19
C GLY A 954 15.08 -8.60 -44.56
N LEU A 955 14.11 -7.70 -44.61
CA LEU A 955 12.73 -7.93 -44.16
C LEU A 955 11.95 -8.61 -45.30
N LYS A 956 11.55 -9.88 -45.13
CA LYS A 956 10.71 -10.62 -46.09
C LYS A 956 9.32 -9.96 -46.20
N LYS A 957 8.71 -10.05 -47.39
CA LYS A 957 7.44 -9.41 -47.77
C LYS A 957 6.32 -9.64 -46.77
#